data_AF-A0A5E4UZE2-F1
#
_entry.id   AF-A0A5E4UZE2-F1
#
_cell.length_a   1.000
_cell.length_b   1.000
_cell.length_c   1.000
_cell.angle_alpha   90.00
_cell.angle_beta   90.00
_cell.angle_gamma   90.00
#
_symmetry.space_group_name_H-M   'P 1'
#
loop_
_entity.id
_entity.type
_entity.pdbx_description
1 polymer ?
#
loop_
_entity_poly.entity_id
_entity_poly.type
_entity_poly.pdbx_seq_one_letter_code
_entity_poly.pdbx_strand_id
1 'polypeptide(L)'
;MIQFDRANIPLTPWVDATLQRSRVPADVSYDIGDMEIGLEVLPSLAANDSNNNDLVALRELHLSGVEVPVSYEDVRSVAISLAQVFMNIRETHNIAGSGGVERRLAERYESLMMRGPNQRGDAAEMIETYRFFRTMQHALERLARRHPGTDLVLTSALYVSRVMKWQFRASAHEMIKETLNNAYYARLVSMMPGSSTSWGVSFNVRGEVVPGVGLGLNFGYDAGVEFTPTEWYVESDSRSASLSADAEVLSFLSAHCSAGASSTRADIYASLSDYVASASHKFRAWINEGPIALLGKVRDLFSLSSTYERDLARADFSRPFLDEHLAKIGCRSINIAQRKPMPAPLEQHHTIAGSVDIGASANFFVSANVTASARKFRTTKVVKVDVLELAMSRPNAARSVLRGVTLKQDSKSLFYAMKRHIENSSAEVSLELMSGVKRNAIANMESGARTLLEQLALLKIENKLTPDEETHYMALIDEFERILRPKSLATHEIQSLQDKWQAALGLHVGYGNVLPNGAAVQVTYEKVTRDEDPYNCGSFLDIKVGGAVNFIGGIEEALTLSGVSLESAWDVAHIVDAVKAGDIAYDAGVQTTLRYKLKPEGMALLYATTAAATNYRSTTRAPFAPVSGSVTSTSSSTMVEALTFGGGCLDMLMPIARQRLVESNHGGRSWWTNFTERQRETFDKLFFNLAEGRSDSPLHADFRRIELEVPSTAPLIKTLKVCAQRMALAPTPSHREKAHEALADVFLAYIEGGYKAKVNSEWQHASERKRERDEDDSDTAATPVPQRPRLEPRPFSRRQLAA
;
A
#
# COMPACT_ATOMS: atom_id res chain seq x y z
N MET A 1 32.29 -2.16 -8.80
CA MET A 1 32.51 -3.13 -9.90
C MET A 1 33.23 -4.32 -9.29
N ILE A 2 32.47 -5.35 -8.89
CA ILE A 2 33.00 -6.61 -8.34
C ILE A 2 32.42 -7.71 -9.24
N GLN A 3 33.29 -8.40 -9.93
CA GLN A 3 32.98 -9.46 -10.88
C GLN A 3 32.83 -10.76 -10.08
N PHE A 4 31.60 -11.22 -9.86
CA PHE A 4 31.35 -12.53 -9.27
C PHE A 4 31.40 -13.57 -10.38
N ASP A 5 32.57 -14.18 -10.53
CA ASP A 5 32.73 -15.39 -11.33
C ASP A 5 31.95 -16.54 -10.72
N ARG A 6 31.24 -17.27 -11.59
CA ARG A 6 30.55 -18.51 -11.28
C ARG A 6 31.59 -19.60 -11.00
N ALA A 7 31.88 -19.83 -9.73
CA ALA A 7 32.55 -21.03 -9.26
C ALA A 7 31.76 -21.64 -8.10
N ASN A 8 31.57 -22.97 -8.18
CA ASN A 8 30.94 -23.82 -7.19
C ASN A 8 31.34 -23.44 -5.76
N ILE A 9 30.37 -23.03 -4.94
CA ILE A 9 30.54 -22.99 -3.49
C ILE A 9 29.93 -24.29 -2.94
N PRO A 10 30.75 -25.24 -2.45
CA PRO A 10 30.24 -26.35 -1.66
C PRO A 10 29.70 -25.79 -0.33
N LEU A 11 28.43 -26.07 -0.04
CA LEU A 11 27.83 -25.82 1.26
C LEU A 11 28.64 -26.57 2.32
N THR A 12 29.21 -25.83 3.27
CA THR A 12 30.09 -26.32 4.33
C THR A 12 29.33 -27.10 5.43
N PRO A 13 30.03 -27.93 6.23
CA PRO A 13 29.48 -29.11 6.93
C PRO A 13 28.94 -28.81 8.34
N TRP A 14 28.26 -27.67 8.53
CA TRP A 14 27.68 -27.30 9.84
C TRP A 14 26.23 -27.79 10.04
N VAL A 15 25.58 -28.28 8.99
CA VAL A 15 24.20 -28.81 9.03
C VAL A 15 24.16 -30.28 9.45
N ASP A 16 25.25 -31.04 9.25
CA ASP A 16 25.29 -32.48 9.58
C ASP A 16 25.70 -32.76 11.05
N ALA A 17 26.28 -31.78 11.75
CA ALA A 17 26.76 -31.97 13.13
C ALA A 17 25.65 -31.86 14.19
N THR A 18 24.51 -31.24 13.89
CA THR A 18 23.37 -31.09 14.81
C THR A 18 22.35 -32.23 14.71
N LEU A 19 22.41 -33.07 13.68
CA LEU A 19 21.44 -34.15 13.46
C LEU A 19 21.88 -35.53 14.02
N GLN A 20 23.08 -35.65 14.61
CA GLN A 20 23.61 -36.95 15.09
C GLN A 20 23.84 -37.07 16.61
N ARG A 21 23.43 -36.11 17.45
CA ARG A 21 23.59 -36.22 18.91
C ARG A 21 22.31 -35.95 19.70
N SER A 22 21.37 -36.89 19.66
CA SER A 22 20.57 -37.34 20.82
C SER A 22 19.49 -38.35 20.41
N ARG A 23 19.84 -39.63 20.32
CA ARG A 23 18.89 -40.76 20.40
C ARG A 23 19.15 -41.50 21.71
N VAL A 24 18.35 -41.22 22.74
CA VAL A 24 17.94 -42.15 23.82
C VAL A 24 16.58 -41.62 24.37
N PRO A 25 15.57 -42.47 24.61
CA PRO A 25 14.17 -42.06 24.71
C PRO A 25 13.76 -41.70 26.14
N ALA A 26 12.88 -40.71 26.29
CA ALA A 26 12.09 -40.50 27.50
C ALA A 26 10.74 -39.89 27.10
N ASP A 27 9.68 -40.52 27.60
CA ASP A 27 8.27 -40.24 27.31
C ASP A 27 7.92 -38.76 27.40
N VAL A 28 7.40 -38.22 26.30
CA VAL A 28 6.58 -37.02 26.30
C VAL A 28 5.29 -37.40 25.59
N SER A 29 4.18 -37.29 26.31
CA SER A 29 2.86 -37.64 25.84
C SER A 29 2.52 -36.86 24.57
N TYR A 30 2.18 -37.61 23.53
CA TYR A 30 1.60 -37.09 22.31
C TYR A 30 0.13 -36.72 22.57
N ASP A 31 -0.14 -35.46 22.90
CA ASP A 31 -1.46 -34.89 22.62
C ASP A 31 -1.45 -34.39 21.17
N ILE A 32 -1.82 -35.31 20.27
CA ILE A 32 -2.10 -35.07 18.84
C ILE A 32 -3.52 -34.51 18.74
N GLY A 33 -3.75 -33.34 19.35
CA GLY A 33 -5.05 -32.64 19.35
C GLY A 33 -5.06 -31.33 18.58
N ASP A 34 -3.92 -30.64 18.44
CA ASP A 34 -3.87 -29.26 17.94
C ASP A 34 -3.13 -29.10 16.58
N MET A 35 -2.97 -30.18 15.82
CA MET A 35 -2.33 -30.15 14.48
C MET A 35 -3.21 -30.77 13.40
N GLU A 36 -4.44 -30.28 13.26
CA GLU A 36 -5.20 -30.37 12.01
C GLU A 36 -5.87 -29.01 11.72
N ILE A 37 -5.19 -28.14 10.97
CA ILE A 37 -5.90 -27.13 10.17
C ILE A 37 -6.01 -27.72 8.76
N GLY A 38 -7.12 -28.42 8.56
CA GLY A 38 -7.47 -29.08 7.31
C GLY A 38 -7.58 -28.10 6.15
N LEU A 39 -7.04 -28.53 5.00
CA LEU A 39 -7.67 -28.23 3.72
C LEU A 39 -9.07 -28.84 3.76
N GLU A 40 -10.10 -28.03 4.04
CA GLU A 40 -11.48 -28.43 3.77
C GLU A 40 -12.13 -27.51 2.75
N VAL A 41 -12.68 -28.18 1.76
CA VAL A 41 -13.53 -27.68 0.69
C VAL A 41 -14.73 -26.97 1.33
N LEU A 42 -15.01 -25.74 0.85
CA LEU A 42 -16.22 -24.97 1.15
C LEU A 42 -17.48 -25.85 1.21
N PRO A 43 -18.13 -26.00 2.37
CA PRO A 43 -19.52 -26.41 2.42
C PRO A 43 -20.39 -25.16 2.26
N SER A 44 -21.32 -25.23 1.31
CA SER A 44 -22.47 -24.34 1.21
C SER A 44 -23.19 -24.22 2.55
N LEU A 45 -23.08 -23.06 3.22
CA LEU A 45 -23.89 -22.75 4.39
C LEU A 45 -25.28 -22.31 3.93
N ALA A 46 -26.23 -23.24 4.09
CA ALA A 46 -27.65 -23.00 3.99
C ALA A 46 -28.10 -22.02 5.08
N ALA A 47 -29.08 -21.18 4.71
CA ALA A 47 -29.78 -20.26 5.59
C ALA A 47 -30.38 -20.97 6.81
N ASN A 48 -30.15 -20.41 8.01
CA ASN A 48 -31.14 -20.37 9.09
C ASN A 48 -30.75 -19.33 10.14
N ASP A 49 -31.79 -18.80 10.80
CA ASP A 49 -31.90 -17.48 11.42
C ASP A 49 -31.06 -17.19 12.69
N SER A 50 -30.84 -15.88 12.84
CA SER A 50 -30.60 -15.07 14.05
C SER A 50 -29.15 -14.88 14.54
N ASN A 51 -28.76 -13.59 14.57
CA ASN A 51 -27.66 -12.97 15.32
C ASN A 51 -26.20 -13.09 14.86
N ASN A 52 -25.90 -13.52 13.63
CA ASN A 52 -24.54 -13.36 13.11
C ASN A 52 -24.32 -11.98 12.45
N ASN A 53 -23.65 -11.09 13.20
CA ASN A 53 -22.96 -9.91 12.66
C ASN A 53 -21.73 -10.28 11.80
N ASP A 54 -21.48 -11.57 11.57
CA ASP A 54 -20.45 -12.09 10.66
C ASP A 54 -20.91 -12.05 9.20
N LEU A 55 -21.29 -10.88 8.71
CA LEU A 55 -21.13 -10.61 7.28
C LEU A 55 -19.63 -10.39 7.06
N VAL A 56 -18.90 -11.52 6.91
CA VAL A 56 -17.56 -11.56 6.31
C VAL A 56 -17.63 -10.60 5.14
N ALA A 57 -16.81 -9.54 5.18
CA ALA A 57 -16.74 -8.59 4.09
C ALA A 57 -16.60 -9.42 2.81
N LEU A 58 -17.65 -9.46 1.98
CA LEU A 58 -17.59 -9.98 0.62
C LEU A 58 -16.69 -9.00 -0.12
N ARG A 59 -15.39 -9.14 0.14
CA ARG A 59 -14.33 -8.43 -0.53
C ARG A 59 -14.36 -9.03 -1.91
N GLU A 60 -14.72 -8.20 -2.88
CA GLU A 60 -14.64 -8.61 -4.27
C GLU A 60 -13.19 -9.01 -4.54
N LEU A 61 -12.96 -10.31 -4.59
CA LEU A 61 -11.76 -10.84 -5.18
C LEU A 61 -11.88 -10.49 -6.66
N HIS A 62 -11.20 -9.44 -7.09
CA HIS A 62 -10.92 -9.26 -8.49
C HIS A 62 -9.99 -10.40 -8.91
N LEU A 63 -10.60 -11.54 -9.24
CA LEU A 63 -9.92 -12.66 -9.87
C LEU A 63 -9.27 -12.10 -11.12
N SER A 64 -7.95 -11.98 -11.09
CA SER A 64 -7.19 -11.90 -12.32
C SER A 64 -7.33 -13.26 -12.98
N GLY A 65 -8.36 -13.46 -13.80
CA GLY A 65 -8.32 -14.57 -14.75
C GLY A 65 -7.10 -14.33 -15.61
N VAL A 66 -5.96 -14.96 -15.26
CA VAL A 66 -4.77 -14.92 -16.10
C VAL A 66 -5.15 -15.71 -17.34
N GLU A 67 -5.59 -14.97 -18.35
CA GLU A 67 -5.82 -15.55 -19.66
C GLU A 67 -4.48 -16.08 -20.18
N VAL A 68 -4.52 -17.28 -20.75
CA VAL A 68 -3.37 -17.84 -21.44
C VAL A 68 -2.95 -16.80 -22.49
N PRO A 69 -1.67 -16.38 -22.53
CA PRO A 69 -1.23 -15.23 -23.33
C PRO A 69 -1.59 -15.34 -24.79
N VAL A 70 -1.69 -16.55 -25.32
CA VAL A 70 -1.95 -16.85 -26.72
C VAL A 70 -2.71 -18.17 -26.79
N SER A 71 -3.73 -18.28 -27.65
CA SER A 71 -4.44 -19.56 -27.86
C SER A 71 -3.46 -20.65 -28.32
N TYR A 72 -3.61 -21.90 -27.86
CA TYR A 72 -2.71 -22.97 -28.31
C TYR A 72 -2.75 -23.20 -29.83
N GLU A 73 -3.88 -22.88 -30.48
CA GLU A 73 -3.99 -22.86 -31.93
C GLU A 73 -3.01 -21.86 -32.56
N ASP A 74 -2.96 -20.64 -32.04
CA ASP A 74 -2.03 -19.62 -32.52
C ASP A 74 -0.58 -19.97 -32.20
N VAL A 75 -0.29 -20.55 -31.03
CA VAL A 75 1.05 -21.06 -30.70
C VAL A 75 1.50 -22.12 -31.70
N ARG A 76 0.60 -23.04 -32.06
CA ARG A 76 0.88 -24.08 -33.06
C ARG A 76 1.10 -23.47 -34.43
N SER A 77 0.29 -22.51 -34.85
CA SER A 77 0.47 -21.79 -36.11
C SER A 77 1.87 -21.16 -36.19
N VAL A 78 2.30 -20.45 -35.15
CA VAL A 78 3.66 -19.86 -35.10
C VAL A 78 4.74 -20.93 -35.13
N ALA A 79 4.57 -22.01 -34.36
CA ALA A 79 5.54 -23.09 -34.33
C ALA A 79 5.69 -23.77 -35.71
N ILE A 80 4.59 -23.95 -36.45
CA ILE A 80 4.59 -24.47 -37.82
C ILE A 80 5.31 -23.51 -38.76
N SER A 81 4.97 -22.21 -38.76
CA SER A 81 5.63 -21.22 -39.62
C SER A 81 7.13 -21.12 -39.33
N LEU A 82 7.54 -21.13 -38.05
CA LEU A 82 8.95 -21.14 -37.67
C LEU A 82 9.66 -22.43 -38.09
N ALA A 83 9.00 -23.59 -37.98
CA ALA A 83 9.56 -24.87 -38.44
C ALA A 83 9.72 -24.90 -39.96
N GLN A 84 8.76 -24.38 -40.72
CA GLN A 84 8.84 -24.24 -42.18
C GLN A 84 10.01 -23.36 -42.59
N VAL A 85 10.15 -22.17 -41.99
CA VAL A 85 11.30 -21.28 -42.25
C VAL A 85 12.62 -21.99 -41.90
N PHE A 86 12.69 -22.67 -40.75
CA PHE A 86 13.88 -23.40 -40.34
C PHE A 86 14.25 -24.51 -41.35
N MET A 87 13.28 -25.29 -41.82
CA MET A 87 13.52 -26.37 -42.79
C MET A 87 13.90 -25.82 -44.17
N ASN A 88 13.20 -24.80 -44.67
CA ASN A 88 13.50 -24.17 -45.96
C ASN A 88 14.94 -23.61 -46.01
N ILE A 89 15.38 -22.95 -44.93
CA ILE A 89 16.75 -22.42 -44.84
C ILE A 89 17.78 -23.57 -44.82
N ARG A 90 17.47 -24.68 -44.14
CA ARG A 90 18.37 -25.83 -44.09
C ARG A 90 18.50 -26.55 -45.43
N GLU A 91 17.39 -26.70 -46.16
CA GLU A 91 17.37 -27.27 -47.49
C GLU A 91 18.15 -26.38 -48.46
N THR A 92 17.90 -25.06 -48.42
CA THR A 92 18.61 -24.07 -49.25
C THR A 92 20.12 -24.08 -49.03
N HIS A 93 20.58 -24.39 -47.80
CA HIS A 93 22.00 -24.39 -47.43
C HIS A 93 22.62 -25.80 -47.25
N ASN A 94 21.91 -26.88 -47.62
CA ASN A 94 22.37 -28.28 -47.51
C ASN A 94 22.93 -28.66 -46.11
N ILE A 95 22.23 -28.28 -45.03
CA ILE A 95 22.72 -28.50 -43.65
C ILE A 95 22.23 -29.85 -43.10
N ALA A 96 23.14 -30.81 -42.95
CA ALA A 96 22.86 -32.13 -42.37
C ALA A 96 22.34 -32.05 -40.92
N GLY A 97 21.27 -32.80 -40.61
CA GLY A 97 20.62 -32.82 -39.29
C GLY A 97 21.22 -33.88 -38.38
N SER A 98 21.97 -33.49 -37.37
CA SER A 98 22.53 -34.44 -36.39
C SER A 98 22.90 -33.79 -35.05
N GLY A 99 22.42 -32.58 -34.76
CA GLY A 99 22.74 -31.87 -33.53
C GLY A 99 21.84 -32.26 -32.34
N GLY A 100 22.40 -32.38 -31.13
CA GLY A 100 21.61 -32.58 -29.90
C GLY A 100 20.65 -31.43 -29.53
N VAL A 101 20.70 -30.28 -30.22
CA VAL A 101 19.70 -29.20 -30.13
C VAL A 101 18.50 -29.49 -31.03
N GLU A 102 18.72 -30.11 -32.19
CA GLU A 102 17.67 -30.45 -33.17
C GLU A 102 16.81 -31.60 -32.67
N ARG A 103 17.42 -32.62 -32.05
CA ARG A 103 16.67 -33.68 -31.37
C ARG A 103 15.76 -33.13 -30.27
N ARG A 104 16.30 -32.25 -29.42
CA ARG A 104 15.53 -31.55 -28.38
C ARG A 104 14.45 -30.62 -28.95
N LEU A 105 14.67 -30.03 -30.12
CA LEU A 105 13.68 -29.21 -30.80
C LEU A 105 12.55 -30.07 -31.35
N ALA A 106 12.86 -31.23 -31.97
CA ALA A 106 11.89 -32.19 -32.46
C ALA A 106 11.03 -32.76 -31.31
N GLU A 107 11.64 -33.22 -30.23
CA GLU A 107 10.93 -33.71 -29.03
C GLU A 107 9.98 -32.65 -28.46
N ARG A 108 10.43 -31.39 -28.37
CA ARG A 108 9.61 -30.27 -27.86
C ARG A 108 8.52 -29.85 -28.85
N TYR A 109 8.78 -29.96 -30.15
CA TYR A 109 7.80 -29.68 -31.19
C TYR A 109 6.69 -30.73 -31.16
N GLU A 110 7.03 -32.01 -31.08
CA GLU A 110 6.06 -33.11 -30.93
C GLU A 110 5.23 -32.93 -29.66
N SER A 111 5.87 -32.67 -28.51
CA SER A 111 5.17 -32.40 -27.25
C SER A 111 4.20 -31.22 -27.36
N LEU A 112 4.57 -30.13 -28.04
CA LEU A 112 3.70 -28.97 -28.27
C LEU A 112 2.50 -29.33 -29.18
N MET A 113 2.74 -30.15 -30.21
CA MET A 113 1.74 -30.59 -31.19
C MET A 113 0.77 -31.66 -30.66
N MET A 114 1.05 -32.26 -29.49
CA MET A 114 0.16 -33.22 -28.84
C MET A 114 -0.86 -32.56 -27.89
N ARG A 115 -0.70 -31.26 -27.54
CA ARG A 115 -1.58 -30.56 -26.58
C ARG A 115 -2.90 -30.08 -27.20
N GLY A 116 -4.06 -30.30 -26.57
CA GLY A 116 -5.33 -29.93 -27.20
C GLY A 116 -5.48 -28.42 -27.49
N PRO A 117 -6.19 -28.01 -28.56
CA PRO A 117 -6.32 -26.58 -28.93
C PRO A 117 -7.08 -25.75 -27.87
N ASN A 118 -7.91 -26.39 -27.05
CA ASN A 118 -8.71 -25.75 -25.99
C ASN A 118 -8.11 -25.92 -24.58
N GLN A 119 -6.91 -26.51 -24.45
CA GLN A 119 -6.28 -26.72 -23.15
C GLN A 119 -5.91 -25.35 -22.54
N ARG A 120 -6.29 -25.05 -21.30
CA ARG A 120 -5.77 -23.87 -20.60
C ARG A 120 -4.43 -24.24 -19.99
N GLY A 121 -3.36 -23.58 -20.41
CA GLY A 121 -2.04 -23.96 -19.94
C GLY A 121 -1.74 -23.45 -18.54
N ASP A 122 -1.22 -24.34 -17.69
CA ASP A 122 -0.72 -23.99 -16.37
C ASP A 122 0.69 -23.33 -16.45
N ALA A 123 1.22 -22.92 -15.30
CA ALA A 123 2.55 -22.29 -15.25
C ALA A 123 3.66 -23.21 -15.80
N ALA A 124 3.54 -24.53 -15.62
CA ALA A 124 4.51 -25.50 -16.12
C ALA A 124 4.45 -25.62 -17.64
N GLU A 125 3.25 -25.65 -18.22
CA GLU A 125 3.02 -25.67 -19.65
C GLU A 125 3.53 -24.39 -20.33
N MET A 126 3.34 -23.22 -19.70
CA MET A 126 3.92 -21.94 -20.17
C MET A 126 5.45 -21.98 -20.15
N ILE A 127 6.05 -22.56 -19.11
CA ILE A 127 7.51 -22.76 -19.02
C ILE A 127 8.01 -23.70 -20.12
N GLU A 128 7.26 -24.76 -20.46
CA GLU A 128 7.61 -25.66 -21.54
C GLU A 128 7.55 -24.98 -22.91
N THR A 129 6.51 -24.20 -23.18
CA THR A 129 6.38 -23.40 -24.40
C THR A 129 7.50 -22.35 -24.51
N TYR A 130 7.83 -21.67 -23.39
CA TYR A 130 9.01 -20.81 -23.29
C TYR A 130 10.30 -21.57 -23.67
N ARG A 131 10.49 -22.79 -23.18
CA ARG A 131 11.66 -23.62 -23.48
C ARG A 131 11.71 -24.04 -24.96
N PHE A 132 10.56 -24.29 -25.59
CA PHE A 132 10.48 -24.53 -27.03
C PHE A 132 11.00 -23.33 -27.82
N PHE A 133 10.44 -22.13 -27.62
CA PHE A 133 10.86 -20.93 -28.33
C PHE A 133 12.32 -20.56 -28.04
N ARG A 134 12.81 -20.80 -26.81
CA ARG A 134 14.24 -20.66 -26.49
C ARG A 134 15.12 -21.63 -27.30
N THR A 135 14.68 -22.87 -27.48
CA THR A 135 15.42 -23.87 -28.26
C THR A 135 15.41 -23.52 -29.75
N MET A 136 14.26 -23.08 -30.28
CA MET A 136 14.12 -22.59 -31.65
C MET A 136 15.03 -21.38 -31.91
N GLN A 137 15.03 -20.40 -31.00
CA GLN A 137 15.94 -19.25 -31.07
C GLN A 137 17.40 -19.70 -31.15
N HIS A 138 17.84 -20.64 -30.30
CA HIS A 138 19.22 -21.13 -30.33
C HIS A 138 19.56 -21.88 -31.63
N ALA A 139 18.60 -22.61 -32.21
CA ALA A 139 18.78 -23.29 -33.49
C ALA A 139 18.96 -22.28 -34.64
N LEU A 140 18.10 -21.26 -34.70
CA LEU A 140 18.19 -20.18 -35.68
C LEU A 140 19.45 -19.33 -35.50
N GLU A 141 19.88 -19.05 -34.26
CA GLU A 141 21.12 -18.31 -33.97
C GLU A 141 22.36 -19.06 -34.48
N ARG A 142 22.36 -20.39 -34.39
CA ARG A 142 23.44 -21.23 -34.94
C ARG A 142 23.46 -21.17 -36.46
N LEU A 143 22.30 -21.17 -37.12
CA LEU A 143 22.20 -21.03 -38.57
C LEU A 143 22.72 -19.65 -39.02
N ALA A 144 22.27 -18.57 -38.39
CA ALA A 144 22.71 -17.21 -38.71
C ALA A 144 24.21 -17.00 -38.51
N ARG A 145 24.85 -17.66 -37.53
CA ARG A 145 26.31 -17.61 -37.35
C ARG A 145 27.08 -18.38 -38.42
N ARG A 146 26.54 -19.50 -38.90
CA ARG A 146 27.16 -20.33 -39.94
C ARG A 146 27.03 -19.70 -41.33
N HIS A 147 25.94 -18.98 -41.56
CA HIS A 147 25.66 -18.29 -42.82
C HIS A 147 25.32 -16.83 -42.54
N PRO A 148 26.33 -15.97 -42.34
CA PRO A 148 26.11 -14.54 -42.20
C PRO A 148 25.66 -13.95 -43.55
N GLY A 149 24.36 -13.82 -43.73
CA GLY A 149 23.72 -13.15 -44.87
C GLY A 149 22.44 -12.44 -44.42
N THR A 150 22.06 -11.38 -45.12
CA THR A 150 20.85 -10.57 -44.87
C THR A 150 19.57 -11.27 -45.35
N ASP A 151 19.32 -12.49 -44.87
CA ASP A 151 17.99 -13.09 -45.04
C ASP A 151 17.02 -12.43 -44.07
N LEU A 152 16.14 -11.58 -44.62
CA LEU A 152 15.09 -10.86 -43.91
C LEU A 152 14.10 -11.83 -43.23
N VAL A 153 13.88 -13.01 -43.82
CA VAL A 153 12.97 -14.03 -43.28
C VAL A 153 13.61 -14.75 -42.10
N LEU A 154 14.89 -15.14 -42.19
CA LEU A 154 15.66 -15.68 -41.06
C LEU A 154 15.71 -14.69 -39.89
N THR A 155 15.95 -13.42 -40.19
CA THR A 155 16.00 -12.35 -39.17
C THR A 155 14.64 -12.19 -38.49
N SER A 156 13.55 -12.21 -39.25
CA SER A 156 12.19 -12.14 -38.71
C SER A 156 11.84 -13.38 -37.87
N ALA A 157 12.21 -14.57 -38.30
CA ALA A 157 12.02 -15.81 -37.52
C ALA A 157 12.79 -15.79 -36.19
N LEU A 158 14.02 -15.25 -36.19
CA LEU A 158 14.80 -15.03 -34.97
C LEU A 158 14.09 -14.08 -34.00
N TYR A 159 13.57 -12.96 -34.51
CA TYR A 159 12.84 -11.99 -33.70
C TYR A 159 11.54 -12.56 -33.14
N VAL A 160 10.72 -13.22 -33.96
CA VAL A 160 9.50 -13.90 -33.52
C VAL A 160 9.81 -14.93 -32.43
N SER A 161 10.80 -15.80 -32.62
CA SER A 161 11.17 -16.79 -31.61
C SER A 161 11.62 -16.16 -30.28
N ARG A 162 12.31 -15.01 -30.34
CA ARG A 162 12.81 -14.30 -29.16
C ARG A 162 11.69 -13.54 -28.43
N VAL A 163 10.74 -12.94 -29.14
CA VAL A 163 9.56 -12.27 -28.57
C VAL A 163 8.60 -13.28 -27.97
N MET A 164 8.27 -14.36 -28.68
CA MET A 164 7.40 -15.42 -28.17
C MET A 164 7.95 -16.00 -26.86
N LYS A 165 9.27 -16.22 -26.79
CA LYS A 165 9.94 -16.59 -25.54
C LYS A 165 9.69 -15.57 -24.41
N TRP A 166 9.70 -14.27 -24.68
CA TRP A 166 9.38 -13.24 -23.67
C TRP A 166 7.91 -13.30 -23.24
N GLN A 167 6.96 -13.42 -24.18
CA GLN A 167 5.54 -13.55 -23.90
C GLN A 167 5.25 -14.73 -22.96
N PHE A 168 5.75 -15.92 -23.28
CA PHE A 168 5.52 -17.12 -22.46
C PHE A 168 6.22 -17.07 -21.11
N ARG A 169 7.37 -16.40 -21.02
CA ARG A 169 8.05 -16.19 -19.74
C ARG A 169 7.28 -15.23 -18.84
N ALA A 170 6.81 -14.11 -19.39
CA ALA A 170 6.01 -13.13 -18.66
C ALA A 170 4.72 -13.77 -18.14
N SER A 171 4.04 -14.57 -18.96
CA SER A 171 2.81 -15.24 -18.52
C SER A 171 3.03 -16.37 -17.52
N ALA A 172 4.11 -17.15 -17.65
CA ALA A 172 4.49 -18.08 -16.58
C ALA A 172 4.69 -17.34 -15.25
N HIS A 173 5.34 -16.17 -15.28
CA HIS A 173 5.51 -15.34 -14.10
C HIS A 173 4.20 -14.75 -13.58
N GLU A 174 3.25 -14.37 -14.44
CA GLU A 174 1.91 -13.92 -14.04
C GLU A 174 1.12 -15.02 -13.34
N MET A 175 1.18 -16.25 -13.83
CA MET A 175 0.51 -17.39 -13.17
C MET A 175 1.13 -17.68 -11.81
N ILE A 176 2.46 -17.67 -11.68
CA ILE A 176 3.13 -17.79 -10.37
C ILE A 176 2.76 -16.60 -9.48
N LYS A 177 2.64 -15.39 -10.03
CA LYS A 177 2.18 -14.24 -9.24
C LYS A 177 0.73 -14.40 -8.82
N GLU A 178 -0.14 -14.96 -9.64
CA GLU A 178 -1.54 -15.20 -9.28
C GLU A 178 -1.65 -16.19 -8.11
N THR A 179 -0.84 -17.26 -8.09
CA THR A 179 -0.81 -18.16 -6.93
C THR A 179 -0.30 -17.45 -5.67
N LEU A 180 0.67 -16.54 -5.80
CA LEU A 180 1.11 -15.68 -4.69
C LEU A 180 0.03 -14.66 -4.29
N ASN A 181 -0.69 -14.06 -5.23
CA ASN A 181 -1.80 -13.14 -4.96
C ASN A 181 -2.88 -13.86 -4.16
N ASN A 182 -3.32 -15.04 -4.61
CA ASN A 182 -4.37 -15.82 -3.96
C ASN A 182 -3.94 -16.23 -2.55
N ALA A 183 -2.69 -16.67 -2.39
CA ALA A 183 -2.16 -17.06 -1.08
C ALA A 183 -1.98 -15.85 -0.13
N TYR A 184 -1.55 -14.70 -0.63
CA TYR A 184 -1.41 -13.48 0.17
C TYR A 184 -2.77 -12.87 0.52
N TYR A 185 -3.70 -12.86 -0.43
CA TYR A 185 -5.09 -12.45 -0.22
C TYR A 185 -5.76 -13.30 0.84
N ALA A 186 -5.66 -14.64 0.76
CA ALA A 186 -6.26 -15.55 1.73
C ALA A 186 -5.78 -15.31 3.17
N ARG A 187 -4.59 -14.72 3.35
CA ARG A 187 -4.09 -14.33 4.67
C ARG A 187 -4.62 -13.00 5.16
N LEU A 188 -4.75 -12.02 4.27
CA LEU A 188 -5.17 -10.67 4.62
C LEU A 188 -6.69 -10.49 4.59
N VAL A 189 -7.43 -11.41 3.97
CA VAL A 189 -8.90 -11.32 3.84
C VAL A 189 -9.59 -11.34 5.21
N SER A 190 -8.99 -11.97 6.22
CA SER A 190 -9.52 -12.03 7.59
C SER A 190 -9.27 -10.74 8.38
N MET A 191 -8.34 -9.86 7.97
CA MET A 191 -8.06 -8.61 8.68
C MET A 191 -9.28 -7.70 8.59
N MET A 192 -10.04 -7.50 9.67
CA MET A 192 -11.15 -6.53 9.70
C MET A 192 -10.65 -5.07 9.73
N PRO A 193 -11.47 -4.07 9.35
CA PRO A 193 -11.08 -2.67 9.42
C PRO A 193 -10.63 -2.29 10.84
N GLY A 194 -9.48 -1.61 10.94
CA GLY A 194 -8.74 -1.31 12.16
C GLY A 194 -7.63 -2.31 12.50
N SER A 195 -7.50 -3.43 11.79
CA SER A 195 -6.44 -4.42 12.03
C SER A 195 -5.08 -3.96 11.52
N SER A 196 -4.01 -4.38 12.18
CA SER A 196 -2.63 -4.10 11.74
C SER A 196 -1.68 -5.26 12.01
N THR A 197 -0.69 -5.40 11.14
CA THR A 197 0.46 -6.29 11.31
C THR A 197 1.73 -5.48 11.12
N SER A 198 2.73 -5.70 11.94
CA SER A 198 4.03 -5.07 11.77
C SER A 198 5.17 -5.95 12.24
N TRP A 199 6.32 -5.72 11.63
CA TRP A 199 7.58 -6.32 11.96
C TRP A 199 8.64 -5.23 12.04
N GLY A 200 9.44 -5.29 13.09
CA GLY A 200 10.46 -4.31 13.39
C GLY A 200 11.76 -4.96 13.84
N VAL A 201 12.84 -4.25 13.57
CA VAL A 201 14.16 -4.53 14.15
C VAL A 201 14.73 -3.23 14.67
N SER A 202 15.17 -3.26 15.92
CA SER A 202 15.92 -2.19 16.53
C SER A 202 17.29 -2.66 16.99
N PHE A 203 18.28 -1.80 16.76
CA PHE A 203 19.64 -1.94 17.23
C PHE A 203 19.87 -0.88 18.30
N ASN A 204 20.29 -1.33 19.49
CA ASN A 204 20.59 -0.48 20.61
C ASN A 204 22.06 -0.66 21.02
N VAL A 205 22.77 0.45 21.19
CA VAL A 205 24.14 0.49 21.72
C VAL A 205 24.09 1.30 23.01
N ARG A 206 24.58 0.75 24.11
CA ARG A 206 24.58 1.40 25.44
C ARG A 206 25.98 1.37 26.04
N GLY A 207 26.41 2.50 26.58
CA GLY A 207 27.59 2.62 27.41
C GLY A 207 27.21 3.13 28.80
N GLU A 208 27.84 2.58 29.82
CA GLU A 208 27.71 3.08 31.19
C GLU A 208 28.69 4.24 31.40
N VAL A 209 28.18 5.41 31.78
CA VAL A 209 29.01 6.62 31.98
C VAL A 209 29.47 6.70 33.44
N VAL A 210 28.57 6.36 34.36
CA VAL A 210 28.77 6.29 35.81
C VAL A 210 27.96 5.08 36.30
N PRO A 211 28.37 4.38 37.37
CA PRO A 211 27.57 3.31 37.97
C PRO A 211 26.09 3.67 38.07
N GLY A 212 25.23 2.90 37.40
CA GLY A 212 23.78 3.09 37.40
C GLY A 212 23.24 4.14 36.42
N VAL A 213 24.07 4.83 35.64
CA VAL A 213 23.65 5.78 34.59
C VAL A 213 24.21 5.37 33.23
N GLY A 214 23.31 4.96 32.35
CA GLY A 214 23.62 4.55 30.98
C GLY A 214 23.23 5.61 29.95
N LEU A 215 24.04 5.76 28.91
CA LEU A 215 23.68 6.47 27.69
C LEU A 215 23.66 5.48 26.53
N GLY A 216 22.69 5.63 25.63
CA GLY A 216 22.58 4.73 24.50
C GLY A 216 21.97 5.35 23.25
N LEU A 217 22.35 4.80 22.11
CA LEU A 217 21.80 5.11 20.80
C LEU A 217 20.89 3.96 20.35
N ASN A 218 19.72 4.31 19.84
CA ASN A 218 18.77 3.38 19.23
C ASN A 218 18.62 3.70 17.77
N PHE A 219 18.64 2.68 16.93
CA PHE A 219 18.23 2.74 15.53
C PHE A 219 17.13 1.72 15.32
N GLY A 220 15.98 2.14 14.81
CA GLY A 220 14.84 1.29 14.55
C GLY A 220 14.48 1.29 13.07
N TYR A 221 13.99 0.16 12.62
CA TYR A 221 13.30 0.00 11.36
C TYR A 221 12.05 -0.82 11.60
N ASP A 222 10.90 -0.27 11.23
CA ASP A 222 9.62 -0.97 11.31
C ASP A 222 8.96 -0.98 9.94
N ALA A 223 8.29 -2.07 9.63
CA ALA A 223 7.50 -2.25 8.42
C ALA A 223 6.16 -2.85 8.83
N GLY A 224 5.06 -2.37 8.26
CA GLY A 224 3.75 -2.89 8.62
C GLY A 224 2.68 -2.64 7.59
N VAL A 225 1.57 -3.34 7.75
CA VAL A 225 0.36 -3.20 6.97
C VAL A 225 -0.78 -2.92 7.93
N GLU A 226 -1.54 -1.88 7.66
CA GLU A 226 -2.74 -1.54 8.41
C GLU A 226 -3.93 -1.52 7.46
N PHE A 227 -5.03 -2.14 7.87
CA PHE A 227 -6.33 -1.89 7.28
C PHE A 227 -7.03 -0.86 8.17
N THR A 228 -7.12 0.38 7.72
CA THR A 228 -7.61 1.48 8.57
C THR A 228 -9.09 1.30 8.91
N PRO A 229 -9.59 1.92 9.99
CA PRO A 229 -11.04 1.94 10.28
C PRO A 229 -11.88 2.54 9.15
N THR A 230 -11.30 3.39 8.31
CA THR A 230 -11.91 3.97 7.09
C THR A 230 -11.82 3.07 5.84
N GLU A 231 -11.45 1.81 6.01
CA GLU A 231 -11.33 0.80 4.96
C GLU A 231 -10.25 1.10 3.88
N TRP A 232 -9.10 1.67 4.26
CA TRP A 232 -7.93 1.80 3.38
C TRP A 232 -6.83 0.83 3.77
N TYR A 233 -6.10 0.30 2.79
CA TYR A 233 -4.90 -0.48 3.05
C TYR A 233 -3.67 0.43 3.03
N VAL A 234 -2.90 0.41 4.11
CA VAL A 234 -1.74 1.28 4.30
C VAL A 234 -0.52 0.41 4.54
N GLU A 235 0.42 0.42 3.60
CA GLU A 235 1.75 -0.17 3.79
C GLU A 235 2.67 0.92 4.35
N SER A 236 3.26 0.70 5.53
CA SER A 236 4.10 1.68 6.20
C SER A 236 5.50 1.17 6.48
N ASP A 237 6.47 2.06 6.29
CA ASP A 237 7.89 1.85 6.48
C ASP A 237 8.43 2.97 7.37
N SER A 238 8.87 2.64 8.58
CA SER A 238 9.41 3.57 9.56
C SER A 238 10.92 3.36 9.71
N ARG A 239 11.65 4.46 9.88
CA ARG A 239 13.05 4.48 10.32
C ARG A 239 13.15 5.45 11.47
N SER A 240 13.73 5.02 12.58
CA SER A 240 13.88 5.85 13.78
C SER A 240 15.31 5.86 14.27
N ALA A 241 15.71 6.99 14.84
CA ALA A 241 16.95 7.13 15.58
C ALA A 241 16.66 7.90 16.87
N SER A 242 17.09 7.38 18.01
CA SER A 242 16.93 8.08 19.30
C SER A 242 18.18 7.98 20.16
N LEU A 243 18.39 9.02 20.95
CA LEU A 243 19.33 9.04 22.07
C LEU A 243 18.54 8.75 23.34
N SER A 244 19.05 7.83 24.15
CA SER A 244 18.45 7.40 25.40
C SER A 244 19.42 7.58 26.56
N ALA A 245 18.88 7.96 27.70
CA ALA A 245 19.53 7.95 29.00
C ALA A 245 18.70 7.10 29.95
N ASP A 246 19.37 6.23 30.69
CA ASP A 246 18.76 5.37 31.69
C ASP A 246 19.45 5.61 33.03
N ALA A 247 18.66 5.68 34.10
CA ALA A 247 19.15 5.79 35.46
C ALA A 247 18.50 4.71 36.33
N GLU A 248 19.32 3.87 36.95
CA GLU A 248 18.91 2.99 38.03
C GLU A 248 18.90 3.79 39.33
N VAL A 249 17.71 4.15 39.81
CA VAL A 249 17.53 4.97 41.01
C VAL A 249 17.68 4.09 42.25
N LEU A 250 17.10 2.88 42.19
CA LEU A 250 17.23 1.79 43.15
C LEU A 250 17.23 0.46 42.38
N SER A 251 17.65 -0.63 43.03
CA SER A 251 17.69 -1.97 42.39
C SER A 251 16.35 -2.46 41.81
N PHE A 252 15.24 -1.85 42.23
CA PHE A 252 13.89 -2.15 41.77
C PHE A 252 13.24 -0.98 41.01
N LEU A 253 13.88 0.19 40.88
CA LEU A 253 13.33 1.38 40.26
C LEU A 253 14.30 1.96 39.22
N SER A 254 13.85 2.01 37.97
CA SER A 254 14.61 2.65 36.88
C SER A 254 13.81 3.75 36.20
N ALA A 255 14.51 4.80 35.80
CA ALA A 255 13.99 5.89 35.00
C ALA A 255 14.67 5.89 33.62
N HIS A 256 13.88 6.17 32.59
CA HIS A 256 14.33 6.27 31.21
C HIS A 256 13.92 7.63 30.64
N CYS A 257 14.80 8.24 29.86
CA CYS A 257 14.50 9.39 29.03
C CYS A 257 15.09 9.18 27.65
N SER A 258 14.33 9.42 26.61
CA SER A 258 14.82 9.37 25.24
C SER A 258 14.29 10.53 24.41
N ALA A 259 15.10 10.96 23.46
CA ALA A 259 14.72 11.94 22.45
C ALA A 259 15.17 11.43 21.09
N GLY A 260 14.30 11.53 20.10
CA GLY A 260 14.57 10.94 18.79
C GLY A 260 13.86 11.62 17.65
N ALA A 261 14.20 11.15 16.46
CA ALA A 261 13.53 11.49 15.23
C ALA A 261 13.19 10.21 14.47
N SER A 262 12.05 10.23 13.79
CA SER A 262 11.66 9.16 12.87
C SER A 262 11.21 9.73 11.54
N SER A 263 11.40 8.93 10.51
CA SER A 263 10.87 9.16 9.17
C SER A 263 10.06 7.95 8.77
N THR A 264 8.81 8.18 8.42
CA THR A 264 7.87 7.15 7.99
C THR A 264 7.41 7.44 6.57
N ARG A 265 7.40 6.42 5.73
CA ARG A 265 6.71 6.43 4.44
C ARG A 265 5.50 5.51 4.54
N ALA A 266 4.33 5.99 4.17
CA ALA A 266 3.13 5.16 4.06
C ALA A 266 2.54 5.27 2.64
N ASP A 267 2.32 4.13 2.01
CA ASP A 267 1.73 4.01 0.68
C ASP A 267 0.27 3.52 0.87
N ILE A 268 -0.71 4.30 0.40
CA ILE A 268 -2.15 4.06 0.60
C ILE A 268 -2.77 3.44 -0.64
N TYR A 269 -3.52 2.35 -0.47
CA TYR A 269 -4.18 1.58 -1.51
C TYR A 269 -5.70 1.56 -1.32
N ALA A 270 -6.41 1.61 -2.44
CA ALA A 270 -7.87 1.68 -2.47
C ALA A 270 -8.57 0.42 -2.00
N SER A 271 -7.94 -0.73 -2.16
CA SER A 271 -8.54 -2.01 -1.90
C SER A 271 -7.49 -3.03 -1.50
N LEU A 272 -7.95 -4.12 -0.87
CA LEU A 272 -7.10 -5.26 -0.57
C LEU A 272 -6.53 -5.87 -1.86
N SER A 273 -7.34 -5.98 -2.91
CA SER A 273 -6.90 -6.54 -4.20
C SER A 273 -5.79 -5.70 -4.83
N ASP A 274 -5.88 -4.37 -4.77
CA ASP A 274 -4.83 -3.48 -5.29
C ASP A 274 -3.54 -3.63 -4.48
N TYR A 275 -3.65 -3.65 -3.15
CA TYR A 275 -2.51 -3.88 -2.28
C TYR A 275 -1.84 -5.23 -2.57
N VAL A 276 -2.62 -6.32 -2.55
CA VAL A 276 -2.12 -7.69 -2.82
C VAL A 276 -1.47 -7.78 -4.19
N ALA A 277 -2.12 -7.27 -5.23
CA ALA A 277 -1.59 -7.30 -6.60
C ALA A 277 -0.28 -6.50 -6.72
N SER A 278 -0.06 -5.49 -5.87
CA SER A 278 1.18 -4.72 -5.82
C SER A 278 2.28 -5.35 -4.94
N ALA A 279 1.92 -6.06 -3.88
CA ALA A 279 2.86 -6.47 -2.82
C ALA A 279 3.26 -7.96 -2.91
N SER A 280 2.38 -8.84 -3.38
CA SER A 280 2.52 -10.31 -3.30
C SER A 280 3.80 -10.90 -3.91
N HIS A 281 4.42 -10.23 -4.88
CA HIS A 281 5.64 -10.70 -5.53
C HIS A 281 6.92 -10.19 -4.84
N LYS A 282 6.78 -9.30 -3.85
CA LYS A 282 7.89 -8.71 -3.08
C LYS A 282 8.20 -9.60 -1.89
N PHE A 283 9.47 -9.96 -1.72
CA PHE A 283 9.93 -10.77 -0.58
C PHE A 283 9.60 -10.14 0.78
N ARG A 284 9.71 -8.82 0.87
CA ARG A 284 9.44 -8.04 2.09
C ARG A 284 7.99 -8.18 2.59
N ALA A 285 7.02 -8.20 1.69
CA ALA A 285 5.60 -8.33 2.05
C ALA A 285 5.37 -9.63 2.85
N TRP A 286 6.00 -10.74 2.42
CA TRP A 286 5.90 -12.03 3.11
C TRP A 286 6.71 -12.11 4.41
N ILE A 287 7.80 -11.32 4.55
CA ILE A 287 8.51 -11.23 5.83
C ILE A 287 7.61 -10.59 6.88
N ASN A 288 6.87 -9.55 6.53
CA ASN A 288 5.97 -8.85 7.46
C ASN A 288 4.86 -9.78 8.00
N GLU A 289 4.41 -10.73 7.18
CA GLU A 289 3.42 -11.75 7.57
C GLU A 289 4.03 -12.96 8.33
N GLY A 290 5.37 -13.01 8.46
CA GLY A 290 6.08 -13.97 9.30
C GLY A 290 6.94 -15.02 8.57
N PRO A 291 7.87 -15.68 9.29
CA PRO A 291 8.87 -16.55 8.69
C PRO A 291 8.32 -17.88 8.13
N ILE A 292 7.34 -18.50 8.80
CA ILE A 292 6.70 -19.74 8.31
C ILE A 292 5.96 -19.46 7.00
N ALA A 293 5.29 -18.32 6.98
CA ALA A 293 4.57 -17.77 5.86
C ALA A 293 5.46 -17.62 4.61
N LEU A 294 6.69 -17.16 4.82
CA LEU A 294 7.71 -16.99 3.80
C LEU A 294 8.24 -18.33 3.26
N LEU A 295 8.62 -19.27 4.13
CA LEU A 295 9.31 -20.52 3.78
C LEU A 295 8.60 -21.32 2.68
N GLY A 296 7.27 -21.40 2.74
CA GLY A 296 6.47 -22.12 1.74
C GLY A 296 6.45 -21.48 0.34
N LYS A 297 6.90 -20.23 0.19
CA LYS A 297 6.84 -19.44 -1.06
C LYS A 297 8.19 -18.91 -1.53
N VAL A 298 9.28 -19.18 -0.81
CA VAL A 298 10.63 -18.67 -1.08
C VAL A 298 11.09 -18.92 -2.52
N ARG A 299 10.86 -20.12 -3.06
CA ARG A 299 11.26 -20.48 -4.43
C ARG A 299 10.60 -19.57 -5.47
N ASP A 300 9.30 -19.36 -5.35
CA ASP A 300 8.52 -18.54 -6.28
C ASP A 300 8.90 -17.06 -6.14
N LEU A 301 9.11 -16.58 -4.91
CA LEU A 301 9.57 -15.22 -4.62
C LEU A 301 10.96 -14.93 -5.17
N PHE A 302 11.90 -15.88 -5.09
CA PHE A 302 13.21 -15.72 -5.72
C PHE A 302 13.11 -15.62 -7.25
N SER A 303 12.17 -16.34 -7.86
CA SER A 303 11.97 -16.26 -9.31
C SER A 303 11.39 -14.91 -9.74
N LEU A 304 10.50 -14.31 -8.94
CA LEU A 304 9.72 -13.13 -9.33
C LEU A 304 10.30 -11.80 -8.85
N SER A 305 10.77 -11.71 -7.60
CA SER A 305 11.03 -10.44 -6.88
C SER A 305 11.89 -9.41 -7.61
N SER A 306 12.82 -9.85 -8.48
CA SER A 306 13.70 -8.95 -9.24
C SER A 306 13.47 -8.95 -10.75
N THR A 307 12.64 -9.86 -11.28
CA THR A 307 12.49 -10.04 -12.73
C THR A 307 11.07 -9.86 -13.25
N TYR A 308 10.06 -9.90 -12.38
CA TYR A 308 8.65 -9.83 -12.75
C TYR A 308 8.32 -8.59 -13.61
N GLU A 309 8.52 -7.39 -13.07
CA GLU A 309 8.18 -6.14 -13.75
C GLU A 309 8.94 -5.98 -15.08
N ARG A 310 10.20 -6.42 -15.10
CA ARG A 310 11.05 -6.36 -16.29
C ARG A 310 10.55 -7.30 -17.40
N ASP A 311 10.18 -8.52 -17.04
CA ASP A 311 9.75 -9.52 -18.01
C ASP A 311 8.33 -9.21 -18.53
N LEU A 312 7.46 -8.65 -17.69
CA LEU A 312 6.19 -8.04 -18.14
C LEU A 312 6.43 -6.91 -19.14
N ALA A 313 7.26 -5.93 -18.78
CA ALA A 313 7.51 -4.77 -19.64
C ALA A 313 8.04 -5.18 -21.01
N ARG A 314 8.97 -6.14 -21.05
CA ARG A 314 9.48 -6.72 -22.30
C ARG A 314 8.38 -7.30 -23.18
N ALA A 315 7.47 -8.07 -22.57
CA ALA A 315 6.38 -8.70 -23.30
C ALA A 315 5.44 -7.63 -23.86
N ASP A 316 5.04 -6.65 -23.05
CA ASP A 316 4.08 -5.62 -23.47
C ASP A 316 4.66 -4.69 -24.55
N PHE A 317 5.94 -4.27 -24.44
CA PHE A 317 6.60 -3.47 -25.49
C PHE A 317 6.68 -4.19 -26.83
N SER A 318 6.76 -5.52 -26.83
CA SER A 318 7.02 -6.32 -28.02
C SER A 318 5.78 -6.72 -28.81
N ARG A 319 4.57 -6.38 -28.35
CA ARG A 319 3.31 -6.80 -29.00
C ARG A 319 3.19 -6.28 -30.45
N PRO A 320 3.21 -4.96 -30.74
CA PRO A 320 3.14 -4.47 -32.12
C PRO A 320 4.28 -4.98 -33.01
N PHE A 321 5.50 -5.02 -32.45
CA PHE A 321 6.68 -5.55 -33.15
C PHE A 321 6.53 -7.03 -33.53
N LEU A 322 5.85 -7.83 -32.73
CA LEU A 322 5.60 -9.23 -33.05
C LEU A 322 4.70 -9.37 -34.29
N ASP A 323 3.60 -8.62 -34.35
CA ASP A 323 2.64 -8.70 -35.45
C ASP A 323 3.28 -8.39 -36.81
N GLU A 324 4.14 -7.36 -36.85
CA GLU A 324 4.89 -7.01 -38.06
C GLU A 324 5.79 -8.16 -38.54
N HIS A 325 6.47 -8.85 -37.62
CA HIS A 325 7.38 -9.94 -37.96
C HIS A 325 6.69 -11.29 -38.17
N LEU A 326 5.52 -11.52 -37.57
CA LEU A 326 4.67 -12.67 -37.88
C LEU A 326 4.19 -12.63 -39.33
N ALA A 327 3.75 -11.46 -39.80
CA ALA A 327 3.36 -11.26 -41.19
C ALA A 327 4.51 -11.57 -42.17
N LYS A 328 5.76 -11.18 -41.83
CA LYS A 328 6.96 -11.44 -42.64
C LYS A 328 7.34 -12.91 -42.76
N ILE A 329 6.94 -13.76 -41.81
CA ILE A 329 7.16 -15.22 -41.87
C ILE A 329 5.93 -15.99 -42.38
N GLY A 330 4.92 -15.28 -42.91
CA GLY A 330 3.69 -15.88 -43.43
C GLY A 330 2.71 -16.38 -42.36
N CYS A 331 2.82 -15.89 -41.12
CA CYS A 331 1.90 -16.21 -40.03
C CYS A 331 0.87 -15.09 -39.84
N ARG A 332 -0.36 -15.47 -39.45
CA ARG A 332 -1.39 -14.50 -39.03
C ARG A 332 -0.97 -13.77 -37.75
N SER A 333 -1.45 -12.53 -37.58
CA SER A 333 -1.38 -11.81 -36.30
C SER A 333 -2.13 -12.60 -35.22
N ILE A 334 -1.67 -12.45 -33.98
CA ILE A 334 -2.11 -13.27 -32.86
C ILE A 334 -2.65 -12.35 -31.78
N ASN A 335 -3.81 -12.71 -31.24
CA ASN A 335 -4.33 -12.01 -30.07
C ASN A 335 -3.52 -12.40 -28.84
N ILE A 336 -2.67 -11.51 -28.37
CA ILE A 336 -1.95 -11.66 -27.10
C ILE A 336 -2.81 -11.08 -25.98
N ALA A 337 -3.13 -11.89 -24.96
CA ALA A 337 -3.86 -11.43 -23.79
C ALA A 337 -3.17 -10.22 -23.16
N GLN A 338 -3.95 -9.17 -22.91
CA GLN A 338 -3.45 -7.94 -22.32
C GLN A 338 -3.15 -8.16 -20.84
N ARG A 339 -1.96 -7.75 -20.43
CA ARG A 339 -1.53 -7.82 -19.04
C ARG A 339 -1.94 -6.55 -18.32
N LYS A 340 -2.67 -6.69 -17.22
CA LYS A 340 -3.12 -5.53 -16.45
C LYS A 340 -1.92 -4.78 -15.86
N PRO A 341 -1.94 -3.44 -15.87
CA PRO A 341 -0.93 -2.66 -15.16
C PRO A 341 -0.92 -3.04 -13.69
N MET A 342 0.26 -2.97 -13.08
CA MET A 342 0.36 -3.17 -11.65
C MET A 342 -0.23 -1.95 -10.94
N PRO A 343 -1.20 -2.13 -10.02
CA PRO A 343 -1.80 -1.02 -9.30
C PRO A 343 -0.72 -0.21 -8.57
N ALA A 344 -0.92 1.10 -8.55
CA ALA A 344 -0.07 2.05 -7.85
C ALA A 344 -0.81 2.53 -6.58
N PRO A 345 -0.07 2.97 -5.54
CA PRO A 345 -0.70 3.62 -4.41
C PRO A 345 -1.40 4.89 -4.87
N LEU A 346 -2.59 5.15 -4.34
CA LEU A 346 -3.35 6.38 -4.60
C LEU A 346 -2.63 7.60 -4.02
N GLU A 347 -2.05 7.42 -2.84
CA GLU A 347 -1.44 8.49 -2.08
C GLU A 347 -0.21 7.97 -1.33
N GLN A 348 0.82 8.81 -1.24
CA GLN A 348 2.03 8.55 -0.49
C GLN A 348 2.19 9.59 0.62
N HIS A 349 2.34 9.13 1.85
CA HIS A 349 2.55 9.97 3.02
C HIS A 349 4.01 9.89 3.43
N HIS A 350 4.66 11.05 3.50
CA HIS A 350 6.00 11.19 4.03
C HIS A 350 5.93 11.93 5.36
N THR A 351 6.07 11.19 6.45
CA THR A 351 6.01 11.73 7.81
C THR A 351 7.41 11.87 8.38
N ILE A 352 7.69 13.03 8.97
CA ILE A 352 8.84 13.24 9.84
C ILE A 352 8.30 13.53 11.23
N ALA A 353 8.79 12.82 12.24
CA ALA A 353 8.38 13.03 13.61
C ALA A 353 9.57 13.25 14.53
N GLY A 354 9.46 14.23 15.42
CA GLY A 354 10.32 14.34 16.60
C GLY A 354 9.61 13.75 17.80
N SER A 355 10.31 12.95 18.60
CA SER A 355 9.76 12.32 19.80
C SER A 355 10.61 12.62 21.03
N VAL A 356 9.95 12.78 22.17
CA VAL A 356 10.54 12.75 23.50
C VAL A 356 9.72 11.75 24.31
N ASP A 357 10.38 10.76 24.88
CA ASP A 357 9.74 9.71 25.67
C ASP A 357 10.43 9.65 27.05
N ILE A 358 9.66 9.67 28.13
CA ILE A 358 10.13 9.58 29.52
C ILE A 358 9.37 8.44 30.18
N GLY A 359 10.05 7.59 30.94
CA GLY A 359 9.41 6.49 31.64
C GLY A 359 10.01 6.24 33.00
N ALA A 360 9.21 5.67 33.88
CA ALA A 360 9.63 5.11 35.14
C ALA A 360 9.07 3.70 35.26
N SER A 361 9.90 2.76 35.69
CA SER A 361 9.52 1.37 35.88
C SER A 361 9.94 0.90 37.26
N ALA A 362 9.01 0.30 37.99
CA ALA A 362 9.24 -0.34 39.26
C ALA A 362 8.99 -1.85 39.12
N ASN A 363 9.98 -2.67 39.48
CA ASN A 363 9.91 -4.11 39.37
C ASN A 363 10.03 -4.75 40.76
N PHE A 364 8.89 -5.19 41.29
CA PHE A 364 8.75 -6.08 42.46
C PHE A 364 8.15 -7.42 41.97
N PHE A 365 7.56 -8.25 42.85
CA PHE A 365 6.71 -9.37 42.41
C PHE A 365 5.58 -8.93 41.44
N VAL A 366 5.28 -7.62 41.39
CA VAL A 366 4.44 -6.95 40.41
C VAL A 366 5.32 -5.90 39.71
N SER A 367 5.24 -5.81 38.38
CA SER A 367 5.91 -4.77 37.60
C SER A 367 4.92 -3.65 37.30
N ALA A 368 5.34 -2.40 37.45
CA ALA A 368 4.55 -1.23 37.09
C ALA A 368 5.42 -0.29 36.25
N ASN A 369 4.94 0.08 35.06
CA ASN A 369 5.63 0.98 34.15
C ASN A 369 4.71 2.15 33.82
N VAL A 370 5.21 3.37 33.99
CA VAL A 370 4.55 4.59 33.54
C VAL A 370 5.44 5.23 32.48
N THR A 371 4.85 5.57 31.35
CA THR A 371 5.55 6.20 30.22
C THR A 371 4.79 7.42 29.75
N ALA A 372 5.44 8.57 29.69
CA ALA A 372 4.92 9.78 29.05
C ALA A 372 5.71 10.02 27.75
N SER A 373 5.02 10.40 26.68
CA SER A 373 5.67 10.76 25.42
C SER A 373 5.02 11.97 24.79
N ALA A 374 5.84 12.79 24.15
CA ALA A 374 5.40 13.92 23.35
C ALA A 374 6.01 13.78 21.95
N ARG A 375 5.17 13.89 20.92
CA ARG A 375 5.56 13.71 19.52
C ARG A 375 5.00 14.83 18.67
N LYS A 376 5.81 15.36 17.77
CA LYS A 376 5.37 16.31 16.76
C LYS A 376 5.61 15.70 15.40
N PHE A 377 4.56 15.63 14.58
CA PHE A 377 4.59 15.05 13.25
C PHE A 377 4.33 16.12 12.21
N ARG A 378 5.09 16.05 11.12
CA ARG A 378 4.83 16.77 9.90
C ARG A 378 4.76 15.76 8.76
N THR A 379 3.59 15.65 8.17
CA THR A 379 3.30 14.73 7.08
C THR A 379 3.11 15.51 5.80
N THR A 380 3.90 15.18 4.78
CA THR A 380 3.65 15.63 3.40
C THR A 380 2.92 14.52 2.68
N LYS A 381 1.68 14.80 2.31
CA LYS A 381 0.85 13.93 1.48
C LYS A 381 1.15 14.23 0.02
N VAL A 382 1.40 13.19 -0.77
CA VAL A 382 1.85 13.30 -2.16
C VAL A 382 1.02 12.40 -3.05
N VAL A 383 0.47 12.98 -4.11
CA VAL A 383 -0.13 12.25 -5.22
C VAL A 383 0.71 12.53 -6.46
N LYS A 384 1.12 11.46 -7.14
CA LYS A 384 1.87 11.55 -8.40
C LYS A 384 0.89 11.40 -9.55
N VAL A 385 0.82 12.45 -10.36
CA VAL A 385 -0.05 12.50 -11.53
C VAL A 385 0.79 12.76 -12.78
N ASP A 386 0.28 12.32 -13.92
CA ASP A 386 0.81 12.79 -15.21
C ASP A 386 0.08 14.06 -15.67
N VAL A 387 0.54 14.60 -16.81
CA VAL A 387 0.01 15.84 -17.38
C VAL A 387 -1.46 15.72 -17.82
N LEU A 388 -1.92 14.54 -18.24
CA LEU A 388 -3.30 14.32 -18.65
C LEU A 388 -4.21 14.30 -17.42
N GLU A 389 -3.84 13.56 -16.38
CA GLU A 389 -4.55 13.53 -15.11
C GLU A 389 -4.57 14.89 -14.42
N LEU A 390 -3.47 15.64 -14.48
CA LEU A 390 -3.42 17.02 -14.02
C LEU A 390 -4.38 17.92 -14.82
N ALA A 391 -4.51 17.73 -16.14
CA ALA A 391 -5.46 18.47 -16.95
C ALA A 391 -6.92 18.17 -16.59
N MET A 392 -7.21 16.94 -16.14
CA MET A 392 -8.54 16.55 -15.67
C MET A 392 -8.85 17.09 -14.27
N SER A 393 -7.91 16.97 -13.34
CA SER A 393 -8.16 17.31 -11.94
C SER A 393 -7.92 18.80 -11.64
N ARG A 394 -6.92 19.43 -12.27
CA ARG A 394 -6.52 20.83 -12.08
C ARG A 394 -6.11 21.51 -13.40
N PRO A 395 -7.08 21.92 -14.24
CA PRO A 395 -6.78 22.49 -15.56
C PRO A 395 -5.92 23.76 -15.50
N ASN A 396 -6.04 24.56 -14.44
CA ASN A 396 -5.21 25.77 -14.26
C ASN A 396 -3.74 25.45 -13.99
N ALA A 397 -3.46 24.46 -13.13
CA ALA A 397 -2.11 23.96 -12.89
C ALA A 397 -1.52 23.39 -14.18
N ALA A 398 -2.29 22.59 -14.92
CA ALA A 398 -1.89 22.04 -16.20
C ALA A 398 -1.57 23.13 -17.24
N ARG A 399 -2.39 24.19 -17.35
CA ARG A 399 -2.08 25.37 -18.19
C ARG A 399 -0.75 26.02 -17.84
N SER A 400 -0.39 26.05 -16.55
CA SER A 400 0.87 26.61 -16.10
C SER A 400 2.08 25.76 -16.53
N VAL A 401 1.94 24.43 -16.44
CA VAL A 401 2.95 23.45 -16.89
C VAL A 401 3.12 23.52 -18.41
N LEU A 402 2.01 23.68 -19.14
CA LEU A 402 1.95 23.67 -20.60
C LEU A 402 2.18 25.05 -21.24
N ARG A 403 2.52 26.09 -20.47
CA ARG A 403 2.59 27.50 -20.94
C ARG A 403 3.55 27.75 -22.12
N GLY A 404 4.50 26.85 -22.35
CA GLY A 404 5.45 26.91 -23.47
C GLY A 404 5.18 25.91 -24.60
N VAL A 405 4.14 25.08 -24.47
CA VAL A 405 3.81 24.04 -25.45
C VAL A 405 2.77 24.59 -26.42
N THR A 406 3.11 24.64 -27.71
CA THR A 406 2.15 25.01 -28.75
C THR A 406 1.40 23.78 -29.24
N LEU A 407 0.09 23.93 -29.47
CA LEU A 407 -0.71 22.89 -30.11
C LEU A 407 -0.26 22.76 -31.57
N LYS A 408 0.30 21.60 -31.93
CA LYS A 408 0.83 21.30 -33.27
C LYS A 408 -0.06 20.37 -34.07
N GLN A 409 -0.92 19.61 -33.39
CA GLN A 409 -1.70 18.53 -33.97
C GLN A 409 -3.19 18.73 -33.69
N ASP A 410 -4.00 18.65 -34.74
CA ASP A 410 -5.44 18.49 -34.63
C ASP A 410 -5.77 17.09 -34.09
N SER A 411 -6.95 16.88 -33.48
CA SER A 411 -7.37 15.61 -32.89
C SER A 411 -7.06 14.41 -33.81
N LYS A 412 -7.59 14.36 -35.04
CA LYS A 412 -7.32 13.24 -35.97
C LYS A 412 -5.82 12.97 -36.20
N SER A 413 -5.01 14.03 -36.30
CA SER A 413 -3.56 13.89 -36.55
C SER A 413 -2.81 13.39 -35.32
N LEU A 414 -3.26 13.74 -34.10
CA LEU A 414 -2.70 13.25 -32.85
C LEU A 414 -2.93 11.74 -32.70
N PHE A 415 -4.12 11.25 -33.04
CA PHE A 415 -4.42 9.82 -33.00
C PHE A 415 -3.50 9.01 -33.92
N TYR A 416 -3.25 9.47 -35.15
CA TYR A 416 -2.28 8.83 -36.05
C TYR A 416 -0.84 8.92 -35.52
N ALA A 417 -0.47 10.04 -34.90
CA ALA A 417 0.84 10.21 -34.28
C ALA A 417 1.05 9.24 -33.11
N MET A 418 0.03 8.99 -32.29
CA MET A 418 0.07 8.00 -31.20
C MET A 418 0.25 6.59 -31.73
N LYS A 419 -0.50 6.18 -32.76
CA LYS A 419 -0.33 4.87 -33.40
C LYS A 419 1.07 4.68 -33.96
N ARG A 420 1.58 5.69 -34.69
CA ARG A 420 2.93 5.66 -35.25
C ARG A 420 4.01 5.60 -34.15
N HIS A 421 3.79 6.29 -33.03
CA HIS A 421 4.67 6.22 -31.88
C HIS A 421 4.69 4.82 -31.26
N ILE A 422 3.52 4.18 -31.12
CA ILE A 422 3.42 2.79 -30.64
C ILE A 422 4.26 1.84 -31.51
N GLU A 423 4.08 1.89 -32.83
CA GLU A 423 4.82 1.05 -33.79
C GLU A 423 6.33 1.28 -33.71
N ASN A 424 6.77 2.53 -33.82
CA ASN A 424 8.19 2.89 -33.80
C ASN A 424 8.86 2.53 -32.47
N SER A 425 8.24 2.91 -31.35
CA SER A 425 8.80 2.64 -30.03
C SER A 425 8.79 1.16 -29.68
N SER A 426 7.76 0.41 -30.08
CA SER A 426 7.75 -1.05 -29.95
C SER A 426 8.94 -1.68 -30.67
N ALA A 427 9.24 -1.24 -31.90
CA ALA A 427 10.36 -1.74 -32.66
C ALA A 427 11.72 -1.36 -32.06
N GLU A 428 11.95 -0.07 -31.78
CA GLU A 428 13.23 0.41 -31.24
C GLU A 428 13.56 -0.21 -29.87
N VAL A 429 12.58 -0.23 -28.96
CA VAL A 429 12.74 -0.79 -27.61
C VAL A 429 12.96 -2.29 -27.68
N SER A 430 12.20 -3.01 -28.51
CA SER A 430 12.38 -4.46 -28.68
C SER A 430 13.77 -4.78 -29.22
N LEU A 431 14.24 -4.09 -30.27
CA LEU A 431 15.57 -4.30 -30.85
C LEU A 431 16.71 -3.99 -29.87
N GLU A 432 16.59 -2.93 -29.07
CA GLU A 432 17.54 -2.62 -27.99
C GLU A 432 17.57 -3.74 -26.93
N LEU A 433 16.40 -4.19 -26.46
CA LEU A 433 16.29 -5.28 -25.48
C LEU A 433 16.82 -6.62 -26.00
N MET A 434 16.69 -6.87 -27.31
CA MET A 434 17.20 -8.06 -27.97
C MET A 434 18.71 -8.03 -28.17
N SER A 435 19.25 -6.90 -28.64
CA SER A 435 20.69 -6.74 -28.88
C SER A 435 21.49 -6.61 -27.58
N GLY A 436 20.85 -6.12 -26.51
CA GLY A 436 21.51 -5.81 -25.24
C GLY A 436 22.39 -4.56 -25.31
N VAL A 437 22.39 -3.86 -26.44
CA VAL A 437 23.16 -2.62 -26.67
C VAL A 437 22.28 -1.45 -26.31
N LYS A 438 22.68 -0.67 -25.30
CA LYS A 438 21.94 0.51 -24.86
C LYS A 438 21.94 1.59 -25.96
N ARG A 439 20.76 1.98 -26.43
CA ARG A 439 20.53 3.01 -27.46
C ARG A 439 19.55 4.09 -27.01
N ASN A 440 19.18 4.10 -25.73
CA ASN A 440 18.24 5.04 -25.13
C ASN A 440 16.81 4.96 -25.72
N ALA A 441 16.42 3.83 -26.34
CA ALA A 441 15.10 3.67 -26.94
C ALA A 441 13.96 3.87 -25.92
N ILE A 442 14.15 3.44 -24.67
CA ILE A 442 13.15 3.66 -23.60
C ILE A 442 13.01 5.15 -23.29
N ALA A 443 14.12 5.90 -23.21
CA ALA A 443 14.06 7.34 -22.94
C ALA A 443 13.46 8.11 -24.13
N ASN A 444 13.74 7.67 -25.36
CA ASN A 444 13.13 8.23 -26.58
C ASN A 444 11.62 7.95 -26.61
N MET A 445 11.20 6.74 -26.26
CA MET A 445 9.78 6.37 -26.10
C MET A 445 9.12 7.27 -25.05
N GLU A 446 9.68 7.37 -23.84
CA GLU A 446 9.13 8.20 -22.76
C GLU A 446 9.04 9.68 -23.16
N SER A 447 10.05 10.23 -23.83
CA SER A 447 10.00 11.62 -24.30
C SER A 447 8.94 11.83 -25.39
N GLY A 448 8.79 10.91 -26.34
CA GLY A 448 7.75 10.95 -27.35
C GLY A 448 6.35 10.85 -26.73
N ALA A 449 6.14 9.87 -25.85
CA ALA A 449 4.90 9.70 -25.10
C ALA A 449 4.53 10.95 -24.28
N ARG A 450 5.51 11.57 -23.60
CA ARG A 450 5.32 12.85 -22.89
C ARG A 450 4.77 13.92 -23.83
N THR A 451 5.41 14.12 -24.99
CA THR A 451 4.94 15.14 -25.94
C THR A 451 3.53 14.87 -26.46
N LEU A 452 3.16 13.61 -26.69
CA LEU A 452 1.82 13.24 -27.13
C LEU A 452 0.77 13.47 -26.04
N LEU A 453 1.08 13.11 -24.79
CA LEU A 453 0.20 13.38 -23.65
C LEU A 453 0.04 14.89 -23.39
N GLU A 454 1.09 15.68 -23.56
CA GLU A 454 1.02 17.15 -23.47
C GLU A 454 0.09 17.75 -24.55
N GLN A 455 0.15 17.25 -25.79
CA GLN A 455 -0.76 17.67 -26.87
C GLN A 455 -2.21 17.26 -26.57
N LEU A 456 -2.43 16.04 -26.07
CA LEU A 456 -3.75 15.56 -25.67
C LEU A 456 -4.33 16.40 -24.51
N ALA A 457 -3.50 16.70 -23.51
CA ALA A 457 -3.87 17.55 -22.39
C ALA A 457 -4.24 18.97 -22.85
N LEU A 458 -3.50 19.55 -23.80
CA LEU A 458 -3.83 20.85 -24.39
C LEU A 458 -5.19 20.82 -25.11
N LEU A 459 -5.43 19.82 -25.97
CA LEU A 459 -6.71 19.67 -26.66
C LEU A 459 -7.88 19.57 -25.66
N LYS A 460 -7.66 18.87 -24.54
CA LYS A 460 -8.66 18.74 -23.48
C LYS A 460 -8.92 20.06 -22.76
N ILE A 461 -7.86 20.77 -22.35
CA ILE A 461 -7.96 22.08 -21.66
C ILE A 461 -8.62 23.16 -22.53
N GLU A 462 -8.39 23.10 -23.85
CA GLU A 462 -8.99 23.99 -24.84
C GLU A 462 -10.41 23.57 -25.26
N ASN A 463 -10.97 22.49 -24.69
CA ASN A 463 -12.27 21.91 -25.04
C ASN A 463 -12.42 21.60 -26.55
N LYS A 464 -11.34 21.13 -27.18
CA LYS A 464 -11.28 20.75 -28.61
C LYS A 464 -11.46 19.24 -28.85
N LEU A 465 -11.81 18.49 -27.80
CA LEU A 465 -12.09 17.06 -27.83
C LEU A 465 -13.59 16.82 -27.61
N THR A 466 -14.20 15.98 -28.44
CA THR A 466 -15.54 15.45 -28.16
C THR A 466 -15.44 14.28 -27.18
N PRO A 467 -16.49 13.98 -26.39
CA PRO A 467 -16.50 12.85 -25.46
C PRO A 467 -16.23 11.50 -26.14
N ASP A 468 -16.72 11.33 -27.37
CA ASP A 468 -16.47 10.12 -28.16
C ASP A 468 -14.99 10.01 -28.54
N GLU A 469 -14.38 11.08 -29.03
CA GLU A 469 -12.94 11.09 -29.35
C GLU A 469 -12.09 10.81 -28.12
N GLU A 470 -12.43 11.43 -26.98
CA GLU A 470 -11.76 11.19 -25.70
C GLU A 470 -11.80 9.70 -25.32
N THR A 471 -12.96 9.06 -25.46
CA THR A 471 -13.11 7.62 -25.18
C THR A 471 -12.20 6.78 -26.06
N HIS A 472 -12.03 7.13 -27.34
CA HIS A 472 -11.12 6.42 -28.25
C HIS A 472 -9.65 6.62 -27.86
N TYR A 473 -9.25 7.80 -27.38
CA TYR A 473 -7.90 8.01 -26.86
C TYR A 473 -7.65 7.22 -25.59
N MET A 474 -8.59 7.25 -24.65
CA MET A 474 -8.46 6.51 -23.39
C MET A 474 -8.39 5.00 -23.67
N ALA A 475 -9.21 4.47 -24.58
CA ALA A 475 -9.12 3.06 -24.98
C ALA A 475 -7.75 2.69 -25.59
N LEU A 476 -7.17 3.57 -26.43
CA LEU A 476 -5.84 3.34 -27.01
C LEU A 476 -4.72 3.42 -25.94
N ILE A 477 -4.84 4.36 -25.00
CA ILE A 477 -3.91 4.49 -23.86
C ILE A 477 -4.02 3.26 -22.97
N ASP A 478 -5.24 2.79 -22.68
CA ASP A 478 -5.46 1.60 -21.86
C ASP A 478 -4.88 0.35 -22.54
N GLU A 479 -5.01 0.21 -23.85
CA GLU A 479 -4.43 -0.91 -24.62
C GLU A 479 -2.88 -0.91 -24.59
N PHE A 480 -2.26 0.27 -24.71
CA PHE A 480 -0.80 0.44 -24.81
C PHE A 480 -0.20 1.29 -23.68
N GLU A 481 -0.69 1.12 -22.45
CA GLU A 481 -0.37 1.99 -21.31
C GLU A 481 1.14 2.11 -21.06
N ARG A 482 1.90 1.01 -21.17
CA ARG A 482 3.35 1.04 -20.94
C ARG A 482 4.12 1.89 -21.96
N ILE A 483 3.60 2.07 -23.17
CA ILE A 483 4.23 2.88 -24.22
C ILE A 483 3.72 4.31 -24.13
N LEU A 484 2.40 4.50 -24.05
CA LEU A 484 1.77 5.82 -24.13
C LEU A 484 1.70 6.56 -22.79
N ARG A 485 1.60 5.84 -21.68
CA ARG A 485 1.45 6.39 -20.32
C ARG A 485 2.32 5.62 -19.30
N PRO A 486 3.64 5.45 -19.53
CA PRO A 486 4.48 4.75 -18.57
C PRO A 486 4.52 5.47 -17.21
N LYS A 487 4.70 4.70 -16.13
CA LYS A 487 4.77 5.22 -14.74
C LYS A 487 5.83 6.31 -14.54
N SER A 488 6.85 6.36 -15.41
CA SER A 488 7.89 7.40 -15.41
C SER A 488 7.37 8.79 -15.85
N LEU A 489 6.19 8.89 -16.46
CA LEU A 489 5.56 10.16 -16.85
C LEU A 489 4.70 10.79 -15.75
N ALA A 490 4.43 10.06 -14.66
CA ALA A 490 3.80 10.62 -13.47
C ALA A 490 4.80 11.48 -12.66
N THR A 491 5.30 12.54 -13.30
CA THR A 491 6.33 13.44 -12.76
C THR A 491 5.76 14.61 -11.97
N HIS A 492 4.47 14.89 -12.11
CA HIS A 492 3.83 16.03 -11.46
C HIS A 492 3.37 15.61 -10.06
N GLU A 493 3.88 16.32 -9.05
CA GLU A 493 3.52 16.06 -7.67
C GLU A 493 2.52 17.11 -7.17
N ILE A 494 1.40 16.59 -6.72
CA ILE A 494 0.37 17.32 -6.01
C ILE A 494 0.59 17.03 -4.53
N GLN A 495 0.73 18.08 -3.71
CA GLN A 495 1.10 17.93 -2.31
C GLN A 495 0.15 18.68 -1.38
N SER A 496 -0.16 18.03 -0.26
CA SER A 496 -0.85 18.60 0.90
C SER A 496 0.01 18.41 2.15
N LEU A 497 -0.20 19.24 3.16
CA LEU A 497 0.53 19.17 4.42
C LEU A 497 -0.43 18.84 5.56
N GLN A 498 0.00 17.93 6.42
CA GLN A 498 -0.64 17.67 7.70
C GLN A 498 0.37 17.91 8.82
N ASP A 499 -0.01 18.73 9.78
CA ASP A 499 0.77 19.00 10.99
C ASP A 499 -0.04 18.56 12.20
N LYS A 500 0.56 17.71 13.04
CA LYS A 500 -0.06 17.24 14.27
C LYS A 500 0.93 17.17 15.42
N TRP A 501 0.43 17.36 16.62
CA TRP A 501 1.18 17.07 17.84
C TRP A 501 0.39 16.06 18.68
N GLN A 502 1.11 15.17 19.36
CA GLN A 502 0.55 14.14 20.22
C GLN A 502 1.26 14.15 21.57
N ALA A 503 0.51 14.03 22.66
CA ALA A 503 0.99 13.61 23.97
C ALA A 503 0.37 12.26 24.28
N ALA A 504 1.16 11.29 24.73
CA ALA A 504 0.62 10.04 25.24
C ALA A 504 1.14 9.76 26.65
N LEU A 505 0.26 9.25 27.50
CA LEU A 505 0.58 8.69 28.79
C LEU A 505 0.15 7.22 28.79
N GLY A 506 1.09 6.35 29.08
CA GLY A 506 0.91 4.91 29.18
C GLY A 506 1.17 4.45 30.61
N LEU A 507 0.34 3.54 31.09
CA LEU A 507 0.48 2.85 32.35
C LEU A 507 0.32 1.35 32.10
N HIS A 508 1.31 0.57 32.54
CA HIS A 508 1.35 -0.88 32.37
C HIS A 508 1.60 -1.54 33.72
N VAL A 509 0.82 -2.57 34.05
CA VAL A 509 0.98 -3.35 35.28
C VAL A 509 1.05 -4.84 34.93
N GLY A 510 2.08 -5.53 35.42
CA GLY A 510 2.28 -6.96 35.25
C GLY A 510 2.40 -7.68 36.59
N TYR A 511 1.94 -8.93 36.67
CA TYR A 511 1.99 -9.74 37.89
C TYR A 511 2.92 -10.94 37.70
N GLY A 512 4.10 -10.88 38.33
CA GLY A 512 5.12 -11.92 38.34
C GLY A 512 5.56 -12.37 36.94
N ASN A 513 6.12 -13.58 36.88
CA ASN A 513 6.46 -14.25 35.61
C ASN A 513 5.23 -14.90 34.93
N VAL A 514 4.07 -14.87 35.58
CA VAL A 514 2.85 -15.60 35.14
C VAL A 514 2.01 -14.74 34.18
N LEU A 515 1.89 -13.43 34.44
CA LEU A 515 1.22 -12.46 33.57
C LEU A 515 2.08 -11.20 33.42
N PRO A 516 3.17 -11.24 32.64
CA PRO A 516 4.05 -10.09 32.43
C PRO A 516 3.35 -8.89 31.76
N ASN A 517 2.21 -9.09 31.10
CA ASN A 517 1.33 -8.05 30.54
C ASN A 517 -0.09 -8.16 31.18
N GLY A 518 -0.21 -7.94 32.49
CA GLY A 518 -1.47 -8.10 33.22
C GLY A 518 -2.55 -7.10 32.80
N ALA A 519 -2.19 -5.81 32.69
CA ALA A 519 -3.04 -4.73 32.19
C ALA A 519 -2.21 -3.58 31.61
N ALA A 520 -2.75 -2.91 30.60
CA ALA A 520 -2.15 -1.77 29.93
C ALA A 520 -3.22 -0.73 29.59
N VAL A 521 -2.98 0.53 29.94
CA VAL A 521 -3.80 1.67 29.53
C VAL A 521 -2.87 2.69 28.87
N GLN A 522 -3.23 3.18 27.69
CA GLN A 522 -2.55 4.28 27.04
C GLN A 522 -3.56 5.32 26.60
N VAL A 523 -3.41 6.54 27.11
CA VAL A 523 -4.20 7.71 26.72
C VAL A 523 -3.33 8.59 25.85
N THR A 524 -3.80 8.92 24.66
CA THR A 524 -3.10 9.78 23.70
C THR A 524 -3.99 10.97 23.35
N TYR A 525 -3.57 12.17 23.73
CA TYR A 525 -4.13 13.41 23.23
C TYR A 525 -3.44 13.79 21.92
N GLU A 526 -4.22 14.08 20.89
CA GLU A 526 -3.73 14.51 19.58
C GLU A 526 -4.38 15.83 19.19
N LYS A 527 -3.58 16.80 18.74
CA LYS A 527 -4.08 18.00 18.07
C LYS A 527 -3.57 18.02 16.64
N VAL A 528 -4.49 18.01 15.70
CA VAL A 528 -4.22 18.23 14.28
C VAL A 528 -4.48 19.70 13.99
N THR A 529 -3.41 20.42 13.66
CA THR A 529 -3.45 21.87 13.39
C THR A 529 -3.64 22.17 11.91
N ARG A 530 -3.21 21.26 11.04
CA ARG A 530 -3.32 21.38 9.59
C ARG A 530 -3.58 20.00 8.98
N ASP A 531 -4.49 19.92 8.01
CA ASP A 531 -4.78 18.77 7.15
C ASP A 531 -5.57 19.30 5.92
N GLU A 532 -5.62 18.58 4.78
CA GLU A 532 -6.51 19.02 3.69
C GLU A 532 -8.00 18.94 4.08
N ASP A 533 -8.35 18.04 5.00
CA ASP A 533 -9.72 17.81 5.38
C ASP A 533 -10.05 18.53 6.70
N PRO A 534 -10.92 19.56 6.69
CA PRO A 534 -11.35 20.25 7.91
C PRO A 534 -11.91 19.33 9.00
N TYR A 535 -12.48 18.18 8.62
CA TYR A 535 -13.02 17.21 9.57
C TYR A 535 -11.92 16.40 10.28
N ASN A 536 -10.72 16.32 9.70
CA ASN A 536 -9.54 15.72 10.35
C ASN A 536 -8.80 16.71 11.26
N CYS A 537 -9.08 18.01 11.15
CA CYS A 537 -8.54 19.03 12.03
C CYS A 537 -9.27 19.08 13.38
N GLY A 538 -8.54 19.42 14.44
CA GLY A 538 -9.10 19.56 15.79
C GLY A 538 -8.31 18.82 16.86
N SER A 539 -8.96 18.62 18.00
CA SER A 539 -8.43 17.84 19.12
C SER A 539 -9.06 16.45 19.12
N PHE A 540 -8.27 15.44 19.45
CA PHE A 540 -8.67 14.04 19.51
C PHE A 540 -8.10 13.40 20.77
N LEU A 541 -8.80 12.39 21.27
CA LEU A 541 -8.38 11.57 22.39
C LEU A 541 -8.47 10.11 21.99
N ASP A 542 -7.35 9.40 22.01
CA ASP A 542 -7.25 7.96 21.72
C ASP A 542 -6.91 7.22 23.02
N ILE A 543 -7.77 6.29 23.43
CA ILE A 543 -7.63 5.53 24.67
C ILE A 543 -7.54 4.06 24.29
N LYS A 544 -6.40 3.45 24.60
CA LYS A 544 -6.13 2.03 24.40
C LYS A 544 -6.11 1.34 25.74
N VAL A 545 -6.91 0.30 25.89
CA VAL A 545 -6.99 -0.54 27.09
C VAL A 545 -6.70 -1.96 26.65
N GLY A 546 -5.85 -2.69 27.37
CA GLY A 546 -5.58 -4.09 27.08
C GLY A 546 -5.25 -4.88 28.34
N GLY A 547 -5.53 -6.19 28.30
CA GLY A 547 -5.25 -7.12 29.39
C GLY A 547 -6.49 -7.51 30.21
N ALA A 548 -6.28 -8.47 31.12
CA ALA A 548 -7.35 -9.23 31.79
C ALA A 548 -7.89 -8.56 33.07
N VAL A 549 -7.44 -7.35 33.41
CA VAL A 549 -7.83 -6.65 34.65
C VAL A 549 -8.54 -5.36 34.32
N ASN A 550 -9.70 -5.14 34.94
CA ASN A 550 -10.46 -3.91 34.83
C ASN A 550 -9.66 -2.73 35.44
N PHE A 551 -9.10 -1.89 34.56
CA PHE A 551 -8.18 -0.81 34.93
C PHE A 551 -8.81 0.59 34.82
N ILE A 552 -10.14 0.72 34.95
CA ILE A 552 -10.85 2.01 34.86
C ILE A 552 -10.28 3.06 35.83
N GLY A 553 -9.88 2.68 37.04
CA GLY A 553 -9.24 3.59 38.00
C GLY A 553 -7.91 4.18 37.53
N GLY A 554 -7.14 3.41 36.75
CA GLY A 554 -5.90 3.92 36.14
C GLY A 554 -6.14 4.79 34.91
N ILE A 555 -7.33 4.78 34.32
CA ILE A 555 -7.73 5.75 33.29
C ILE A 555 -7.94 7.12 33.93
N GLU A 556 -8.61 7.17 35.08
CA GLU A 556 -8.77 8.40 35.87
C GLU A 556 -7.42 8.95 36.34
N GLU A 557 -6.55 8.09 36.86
CA GLU A 557 -5.20 8.46 37.28
C GLU A 557 -4.32 8.90 36.08
N ALA A 558 -4.41 8.22 34.94
CA ALA A 558 -3.71 8.63 33.73
C ALA A 558 -4.25 9.97 33.18
N LEU A 559 -5.56 10.19 33.16
CA LEU A 559 -6.16 11.43 32.70
C LEU A 559 -5.81 12.61 33.62
N THR A 560 -5.87 12.41 34.94
CA THR A 560 -5.45 13.42 35.92
C THR A 560 -3.95 13.73 35.83
N LEU A 561 -3.09 12.72 35.73
CA LEU A 561 -1.63 12.91 35.58
C LEU A 561 -1.22 13.48 34.22
N SER A 562 -2.00 13.22 33.16
CA SER A 562 -1.74 13.76 31.82
C SER A 562 -2.03 15.26 31.71
N GLY A 563 -2.57 15.89 32.77
CA GLY A 563 -2.77 17.34 32.83
C GLY A 563 -3.76 17.85 31.78
N VAL A 564 -4.72 17.02 31.37
CA VAL A 564 -5.79 17.39 30.44
C VAL A 564 -6.78 18.31 31.16
N SER A 565 -6.32 19.51 31.52
CA SER A 565 -7.19 20.66 31.75
C SER A 565 -7.28 21.42 30.43
N LEU A 566 -8.03 20.87 29.48
CA LEU A 566 -8.45 21.60 28.30
C LEU A 566 -9.36 22.74 28.77
N GLU A 567 -9.04 23.97 28.38
CA GLU A 567 -9.77 25.22 28.66
C GLU A 567 -11.25 25.00 29.01
N SER A 568 -11.59 25.18 30.30
CA SER A 568 -12.90 25.30 30.97
C SER A 568 -14.12 24.47 30.53
N ALA A 569 -14.07 23.65 29.48
CA ALA A 569 -15.24 22.98 28.90
C ALA A 569 -15.35 21.50 29.30
N TRP A 570 -14.23 20.78 29.50
CA TRP A 570 -14.25 19.34 29.73
C TRP A 570 -13.43 18.96 30.97
N ASP A 571 -13.99 18.05 31.77
CA ASP A 571 -13.42 17.57 33.02
C ASP A 571 -12.99 16.11 32.84
N VAL A 572 -11.99 15.66 33.59
CA VAL A 572 -11.53 14.27 33.62
C VAL A 572 -12.69 13.33 33.94
N ALA A 573 -13.61 13.73 34.83
CA ALA A 573 -14.82 12.99 35.14
C ALA A 573 -15.70 12.73 33.90
N HIS A 574 -15.89 13.73 33.03
CA HIS A 574 -16.67 13.58 31.79
C HIS A 574 -16.01 12.61 30.79
N ILE A 575 -14.68 12.59 30.74
CA ILE A 575 -13.94 11.66 29.88
C ILE A 575 -14.04 10.24 30.45
N VAL A 576 -13.85 10.06 31.76
CA VAL A 576 -13.96 8.78 32.44
C VAL A 576 -15.36 8.19 32.30
N ASP A 577 -16.41 9.00 32.44
CA ASP A 577 -17.80 8.54 32.27
C ASP A 577 -18.11 8.13 30.83
N ALA A 578 -17.58 8.85 29.84
CA ALA A 578 -17.72 8.48 28.44
C ALA A 578 -16.94 7.21 28.07
N VAL A 579 -15.82 6.94 28.75
CA VAL A 579 -15.04 5.71 28.63
C VAL A 579 -15.76 4.54 29.29
N LYS A 580 -16.33 4.75 30.49
CA LYS A 580 -17.19 3.76 31.17
C LYS A 580 -18.44 3.43 30.35
N ALA A 581 -18.97 4.39 29.59
CA ALA A 581 -20.08 4.19 28.68
C ALA A 581 -19.66 3.48 27.37
N GLY A 582 -18.35 3.42 27.07
CA GLY A 582 -17.83 2.56 26.01
C GLY A 582 -17.80 1.11 26.49
N ASP A 583 -18.31 0.18 25.67
CA ASP A 583 -18.21 -1.26 25.97
C ASP A 583 -16.74 -1.70 25.86
N ILE A 584 -16.03 -1.76 26.99
CA ILE A 584 -14.63 -2.20 27.06
C ILE A 584 -14.60 -3.69 27.39
N ALA A 585 -13.94 -4.47 26.54
CA ALA A 585 -13.66 -5.88 26.81
C ALA A 585 -12.36 -6.03 27.60
N TYR A 586 -12.40 -6.82 28.67
CA TYR A 586 -11.23 -7.14 29.49
C TYR A 586 -10.94 -8.63 29.39
N ASP A 587 -9.93 -8.99 28.59
CA ASP A 587 -9.44 -10.37 28.52
C ASP A 587 -7.94 -10.39 28.16
N ALA A 588 -7.27 -11.49 28.50
CA ALA A 588 -5.87 -11.70 28.18
C ALA A 588 -5.67 -11.75 26.66
N GLY A 589 -4.85 -10.85 26.13
CA GLY A 589 -4.62 -10.73 24.70
C GLY A 589 -5.69 -9.94 23.95
N VAL A 590 -6.69 -9.37 24.64
CA VAL A 590 -7.66 -8.43 24.05
C VAL A 590 -7.20 -6.99 24.29
N GLN A 591 -7.36 -6.16 23.27
CA GLN A 591 -7.08 -4.73 23.26
C GLN A 591 -8.30 -3.98 22.71
N THR A 592 -8.85 -3.07 23.50
CA THR A 592 -9.89 -2.12 23.09
C THR A 592 -9.26 -0.75 22.79
N THR A 593 -9.62 -0.13 21.67
CA THR A 593 -9.20 1.22 21.30
C THR A 593 -10.42 2.12 21.13
N LEU A 594 -10.47 3.24 21.83
CA LEU A 594 -11.55 4.23 21.76
C LEU A 594 -10.98 5.56 21.25
N ARG A 595 -11.50 6.07 20.13
CA ARG A 595 -11.09 7.38 19.60
C ARG A 595 -12.24 8.37 19.68
N TYR A 596 -12.02 9.49 20.36
CA TYR A 596 -12.97 10.59 20.48
C TYR A 596 -12.49 11.84 19.75
N LYS A 597 -13.43 12.62 19.23
CA LYS A 597 -13.22 14.01 18.81
C LYS A 597 -13.78 14.95 19.86
N LEU A 598 -12.98 15.96 20.12
CA LEU A 598 -13.14 16.92 21.19
C LEU A 598 -13.68 18.23 20.59
N LYS A 599 -14.98 18.53 20.80
CA LYS A 599 -15.70 19.68 20.21
C LYS A 599 -16.31 20.61 21.26
N PRO A 600 -16.47 21.92 20.96
CA PRO A 600 -17.06 22.88 21.90
C PRO A 600 -18.40 22.43 22.49
N GLU A 601 -19.22 21.75 21.70
CA GLU A 601 -20.56 21.28 22.06
C GLU A 601 -20.56 19.93 22.80
N GLY A 602 -19.38 19.30 22.97
CA GLY A 602 -19.21 18.05 23.70
C GLY A 602 -18.24 17.07 23.03
N MET A 603 -17.94 15.97 23.72
CA MET A 603 -17.11 14.91 23.19
C MET A 603 -17.93 13.94 22.33
N ALA A 604 -17.43 13.59 21.15
CA ALA A 604 -18.07 12.63 20.26
C ALA A 604 -17.15 11.44 20.00
N LEU A 605 -17.65 10.22 20.23
CA LEU A 605 -16.95 9.01 19.81
C LEU A 605 -16.86 9.00 18.28
N LEU A 606 -15.66 8.75 17.74
CA LEU A 606 -15.46 8.51 16.30
C LEU A 606 -15.57 7.03 16.01
N TYR A 607 -14.78 6.21 16.69
CA TYR A 607 -14.84 4.77 16.60
C TYR A 607 -14.31 4.09 17.86
N ALA A 608 -14.76 2.86 18.06
CA ALA A 608 -14.28 1.90 19.04
C ALA A 608 -13.90 0.60 18.33
N THR A 609 -12.74 0.03 18.65
CA THR A 609 -12.36 -1.31 18.19
C THR A 609 -12.07 -2.22 19.36
N THR A 610 -12.43 -3.49 19.22
CA THR A 610 -11.99 -4.58 20.10
C THR A 610 -11.18 -5.55 19.26
N ALA A 611 -9.97 -5.87 19.69
CA ALA A 611 -9.01 -6.62 18.90
C ALA A 611 -8.23 -7.64 19.72
N ALA A 612 -7.92 -8.78 19.11
CA ALA A 612 -6.90 -9.70 19.62
C ALA A 612 -5.51 -9.14 19.26
N ALA A 613 -4.67 -8.90 20.27
CA ALA A 613 -3.33 -8.35 20.13
C ALA A 613 -2.28 -9.39 20.52
N THR A 614 -1.38 -9.69 19.59
CA THR A 614 -0.22 -10.55 19.79
C THR A 614 1.06 -9.77 19.56
N ASN A 615 2.01 -9.91 20.48
CA ASN A 615 3.29 -9.22 20.42
C ASN A 615 4.41 -10.23 20.69
N TYR A 616 5.20 -10.52 19.66
CA TYR A 616 6.41 -11.31 19.78
C TYR A 616 7.63 -10.39 19.82
N ARG A 617 8.47 -10.55 20.84
CA ARG A 617 9.72 -9.79 20.96
C ARG A 617 10.86 -10.74 21.27
N SER A 618 11.90 -10.68 20.44
CA SER A 618 13.16 -11.40 20.66
C SER A 618 14.29 -10.39 20.79
N THR A 619 15.10 -10.50 21.83
CA THR A 619 16.24 -9.60 22.06
C THR A 619 17.51 -10.43 22.21
N THR A 620 18.49 -10.19 21.35
CA THR A 620 19.82 -10.77 21.46
C THR A 620 20.77 -9.70 21.96
N ARG A 621 21.45 -9.96 23.10
CA ARG A 621 22.44 -9.05 23.68
C ARG A 621 23.85 -9.61 23.46
N ALA A 622 24.76 -8.76 23.00
CA ALA A 622 26.19 -9.02 22.97
C ALA A 622 26.86 -8.23 24.11
N PRO A 623 27.29 -8.89 25.20
CA PRO A 623 27.97 -8.21 26.29
C PRO A 623 29.43 -7.95 25.91
N PHE A 624 29.78 -6.68 25.70
CA PHE A 624 31.16 -6.22 25.78
C PHE A 624 31.17 -5.15 26.87
N ALA A 625 31.91 -5.33 27.98
CA ALA A 625 32.12 -4.22 28.90
C ALA A 625 33.20 -3.30 28.30
N PRO A 626 33.05 -1.97 28.29
CA PRO A 626 32.00 -1.14 28.90
C PRO A 626 30.84 -0.73 27.94
N VAL A 627 30.75 -1.30 26.74
CA VAL A 627 29.75 -0.97 25.71
C VAL A 627 28.95 -2.20 25.29
N SER A 628 27.70 -2.29 25.74
CA SER A 628 26.79 -3.37 25.35
C SER A 628 26.04 -3.04 24.06
N GLY A 629 25.86 -4.06 23.21
CA GLY A 629 25.02 -3.98 22.02
C GLY A 629 23.85 -4.94 22.14
N SER A 630 22.67 -4.53 21.68
CA SER A 630 21.52 -5.42 21.57
C SER A 630 20.78 -5.23 20.25
N VAL A 631 20.32 -6.35 19.71
CA VAL A 631 19.42 -6.39 18.55
C VAL A 631 18.09 -6.92 19.06
N THR A 632 17.04 -6.14 18.89
CA THR A 632 15.67 -6.54 19.22
C THR A 632 14.90 -6.69 17.92
N SER A 633 14.26 -7.84 17.71
CA SER A 633 13.23 -8.00 16.69
C SER A 633 11.87 -8.04 17.37
N THR A 634 10.92 -7.29 16.82
CA THR A 634 9.53 -7.20 17.27
C THR A 634 8.62 -7.59 16.13
N SER A 635 7.58 -8.35 16.42
CA SER A 635 6.44 -8.56 15.53
C SER A 635 5.19 -8.32 16.35
N SER A 636 4.32 -7.44 15.86
CA SER A 636 3.05 -7.14 16.50
C SER A 636 1.92 -7.35 15.51
N SER A 637 0.85 -7.96 15.96
CA SER A 637 -0.37 -8.11 15.19
C SER A 637 -1.56 -7.78 16.07
N THR A 638 -2.40 -6.89 15.59
CA THR A 638 -3.67 -6.51 16.20
C THR A 638 -4.76 -6.86 15.20
N MET A 639 -5.52 -7.92 15.47
CA MET A 639 -6.62 -8.37 14.63
C MET A 639 -7.93 -7.92 15.27
N VAL A 640 -8.61 -6.97 14.61
CA VAL A 640 -9.89 -6.43 15.09
C VAL A 640 -10.98 -7.48 14.90
N GLU A 641 -11.76 -7.69 15.95
CA GLU A 641 -12.94 -8.56 15.94
C GLU A 641 -14.21 -7.73 15.73
N ALA A 642 -14.27 -6.54 16.34
CA ALA A 642 -15.41 -5.63 16.23
C ALA A 642 -14.94 -4.19 16.03
N LEU A 643 -15.58 -3.48 15.08
CA LEU A 643 -15.45 -2.04 14.86
C LEU A 643 -16.83 -1.41 14.98
N THR A 644 -16.99 -0.46 15.90
CA THR A 644 -18.21 0.32 16.08
C THR A 644 -17.89 1.79 15.88
N PHE A 645 -18.60 2.46 14.98
CA PHE A 645 -18.49 3.90 14.82
C PHE A 645 -19.39 4.63 15.82
N GLY A 646 -19.01 5.85 16.20
CA GLY A 646 -19.88 6.68 17.02
C GLY A 646 -20.93 7.43 16.19
N GLY A 647 -22.19 7.36 16.60
CA GLY A 647 -23.31 8.09 15.98
C GLY A 647 -23.49 9.53 16.46
N GLY A 648 -22.48 10.11 17.12
CA GLY A 648 -22.57 11.41 17.80
C GLY A 648 -22.02 12.60 17.00
N CYS A 649 -21.36 12.38 15.87
CA CYS A 649 -20.81 13.42 15.00
C CYS A 649 -20.63 12.92 13.57
N LEU A 650 -20.39 13.83 12.63
CA LEU A 650 -20.17 13.51 11.21
C LEU A 650 -18.69 13.43 10.81
N ASP A 651 -17.73 13.69 11.71
CA ASP A 651 -16.32 13.88 11.34
C ASP A 651 -15.63 12.65 10.77
N MET A 652 -16.06 11.45 11.16
CA MET A 652 -15.55 10.21 10.55
C MET A 652 -16.27 9.89 9.24
N LEU A 653 -17.58 10.16 9.17
CA LEU A 653 -18.41 9.81 8.02
C LEU A 653 -18.21 10.76 6.83
N MET A 654 -17.94 12.04 7.07
CA MET A 654 -17.79 13.02 5.98
C MET A 654 -16.58 12.75 5.08
N PRO A 655 -15.36 12.52 5.61
CA PRO A 655 -14.22 12.13 4.79
C PRO A 655 -14.48 10.83 4.01
N ILE A 656 -15.11 9.83 4.64
CA ILE A 656 -15.47 8.56 3.98
C ILE A 656 -16.43 8.82 2.81
N ALA A 657 -17.49 9.61 3.03
CA ALA A 657 -18.45 9.96 1.99
C ALA A 657 -17.75 10.71 0.83
N ARG A 658 -16.90 11.69 1.13
CA ARG A 658 -16.14 12.40 0.09
C ARG A 658 -15.29 11.48 -0.77
N GLN A 659 -14.58 10.55 -0.14
CA GLN A 659 -13.64 9.68 -0.86
C GLN A 659 -14.32 8.49 -1.56
N ARG A 660 -15.40 7.93 -1.01
CA ARG A 660 -15.99 6.66 -1.48
C ARG A 660 -17.41 6.77 -2.01
N LEU A 661 -18.21 7.75 -1.57
CA LEU A 661 -19.57 7.91 -2.09
C LEU A 661 -19.56 8.69 -3.42
N VAL A 662 -18.67 9.68 -3.55
CA VAL A 662 -18.58 10.55 -4.74
C VAL A 662 -17.78 9.92 -5.88
N GLU A 663 -16.71 9.18 -5.57
CA GLU A 663 -15.82 8.62 -6.60
C GLU A 663 -16.30 7.25 -7.06
N SER A 664 -16.76 7.16 -8.30
CA SER A 664 -17.24 5.91 -8.92
C SER A 664 -16.15 4.86 -9.15
N ASN A 665 -14.87 5.28 -9.21
CA ASN A 665 -13.75 4.40 -9.55
C ASN A 665 -13.30 3.53 -8.37
N HIS A 666 -13.52 4.01 -7.15
CA HIS A 666 -13.07 3.36 -5.91
C HIS A 666 -14.23 3.17 -4.92
N GLY A 667 -15.46 3.35 -5.39
CA GLY A 667 -16.67 3.36 -4.59
C GLY A 667 -17.89 3.78 -5.42
N GLY A 668 -18.92 4.26 -4.74
CA GLY A 668 -20.19 4.68 -5.34
C GLY A 668 -21.35 4.35 -4.41
N ARG A 669 -22.58 4.58 -4.89
CA ARG A 669 -23.79 4.28 -4.11
C ARG A 669 -23.87 2.82 -3.67
N SER A 670 -23.48 1.87 -4.54
CA SER A 670 -23.48 0.44 -4.21
C SER A 670 -22.54 0.11 -3.04
N TRP A 671 -21.32 0.66 -3.05
CA TRP A 671 -20.38 0.50 -1.95
C TRP A 671 -20.91 1.14 -0.67
N TRP A 672 -21.46 2.36 -0.77
CA TRP A 672 -22.03 3.08 0.39
C TRP A 672 -23.16 2.29 1.04
N THR A 673 -24.10 1.76 0.25
CA THR A 673 -25.20 0.93 0.75
C THR A 673 -24.67 -0.30 1.50
N ASN A 674 -23.68 -1.00 0.93
CA ASN A 674 -23.04 -2.14 1.59
C ASN A 674 -22.33 -1.74 2.89
N PHE A 675 -21.62 -0.61 2.89
CA PHE A 675 -20.96 -0.06 4.08
C PHE A 675 -21.99 0.28 5.18
N THR A 676 -23.09 0.94 4.82
CA THR A 676 -24.15 1.30 5.77
C THR A 676 -24.85 0.09 6.37
N GLU A 677 -25.05 -0.99 5.59
CA GLU A 677 -25.65 -2.22 6.11
C GLU A 677 -24.69 -2.98 7.04
N ARG A 678 -23.39 -3.04 6.70
CA ARG A 678 -22.37 -3.60 7.62
C ARG A 678 -22.29 -2.84 8.94
N GLN A 679 -22.56 -1.54 8.91
CA GLN A 679 -22.53 -0.64 10.06
C GLN A 679 -23.94 -0.27 10.54
N ARG A 680 -24.93 -1.15 10.34
CA ARG A 680 -26.34 -0.88 10.61
C ARG A 680 -26.60 -0.33 12.00
N GLU A 681 -26.04 -0.93 13.04
CA GLU A 681 -26.23 -0.46 14.42
C GLU A 681 -25.72 0.96 14.66
N THR A 682 -24.57 1.30 14.05
CA THR A 682 -24.02 2.67 14.08
C THR A 682 -24.99 3.66 13.47
N PHE A 683 -25.48 3.37 12.27
CA PHE A 683 -26.36 4.29 11.56
C PHE A 683 -27.74 4.37 12.20
N ASP A 684 -28.27 3.26 12.71
CA ASP A 684 -29.49 3.24 13.51
C ASP A 684 -29.32 4.20 14.71
N LYS A 685 -28.22 4.10 15.48
CA LYS A 685 -27.90 5.05 16.57
C LYS A 685 -27.79 6.50 16.10
N LEU A 686 -27.17 6.75 14.95
CA LEU A 686 -27.09 8.09 14.35
C LEU A 686 -28.47 8.67 14.04
N PHE A 687 -29.37 7.87 13.46
CA PHE A 687 -30.74 8.29 13.18
C PHE A 687 -31.57 8.49 14.45
N PHE A 688 -31.39 7.65 15.47
CA PHE A 688 -32.01 7.87 16.78
C PHE A 688 -31.54 9.19 17.41
N ASN A 689 -30.23 9.46 17.42
CA ASN A 689 -29.67 10.72 17.93
C ASN A 689 -30.19 11.94 17.16
N LEU A 690 -30.36 11.80 15.85
CA LEU A 690 -30.93 12.85 15.01
C LEU A 690 -32.43 13.06 15.31
N ALA A 691 -33.18 11.98 15.55
CA ALA A 691 -34.60 12.03 15.87
C ALA A 691 -34.88 12.61 17.27
N GLU A 692 -34.04 12.31 18.27
CA GLU A 692 -34.15 12.85 19.63
C GLU A 692 -34.02 14.38 19.69
N GLY A 693 -33.34 15.01 18.72
CA GLY A 693 -33.42 16.45 18.53
C GLY A 693 -32.67 17.30 19.56
N ARG A 694 -31.70 16.76 20.31
CA ARG A 694 -30.94 17.52 21.32
C ARG A 694 -30.16 18.65 20.64
N SER A 695 -30.63 19.90 20.80
CA SER A 695 -30.10 21.08 20.14
C SER A 695 -28.62 21.33 20.42
N ASP A 696 -28.12 20.86 21.56
CA ASP A 696 -26.76 21.14 22.02
C ASP A 696 -25.81 19.98 21.72
N SER A 697 -26.27 18.97 20.98
CA SER A 697 -25.43 17.84 20.58
C SER A 697 -24.44 18.21 19.45
N PRO A 698 -23.23 17.61 19.42
CA PRO A 698 -22.28 17.82 18.34
C PRO A 698 -22.84 17.45 16.95
N LEU A 699 -23.66 16.41 16.85
CA LEU A 699 -24.33 16.01 15.61
C LEU A 699 -25.27 17.11 15.06
N HIS A 700 -26.05 17.75 15.94
CA HIS A 700 -26.93 18.85 15.53
C HIS A 700 -26.15 20.12 15.15
N ALA A 701 -25.02 20.37 15.81
CA ALA A 701 -24.10 21.44 15.42
C ALA A 701 -23.51 21.19 14.02
N ASP A 702 -23.11 19.95 13.71
CA ASP A 702 -22.59 19.58 12.39
C ASP A 702 -23.61 19.83 11.27
N PHE A 703 -24.87 19.38 11.43
CA PHE A 703 -25.91 19.62 10.43
C PHE A 703 -26.27 21.11 10.29
N ARG A 704 -26.29 21.88 11.38
CA ARG A 704 -26.48 23.34 11.30
C ARG A 704 -25.35 24.02 10.56
N ARG A 705 -24.11 23.57 10.77
CA ARG A 705 -22.94 24.07 10.04
C ARG A 705 -23.05 23.77 8.55
N ILE A 706 -23.47 22.56 8.17
CA ILE A 706 -23.71 22.20 6.76
C ILE A 706 -24.78 23.13 6.15
N GLU A 707 -25.88 23.39 6.86
CA GLU A 707 -26.94 24.30 6.41
C GLU A 707 -26.44 25.74 6.23
N LEU A 708 -25.55 26.20 7.11
CA LEU A 708 -24.93 27.54 7.01
C LEU A 708 -23.93 27.65 5.86
N GLU A 709 -23.10 26.63 5.66
CA GLU A 709 -22.09 26.61 4.60
C GLU A 709 -22.72 26.39 3.21
N VAL A 710 -23.76 25.56 3.12
CA VAL A 710 -24.47 25.24 1.87
C VAL A 710 -25.99 25.28 2.10
N PRO A 711 -26.64 26.46 1.97
CA PRO A 711 -28.07 26.64 2.26
C PRO A 711 -29.01 25.76 1.43
N SER A 712 -28.60 25.29 0.25
CA SER A 712 -29.38 24.37 -0.59
C SER A 712 -29.59 22.99 0.07
N THR A 713 -28.81 22.64 1.09
CA THR A 713 -28.97 21.39 1.85
C THR A 713 -30.11 21.44 2.87
N ALA A 714 -30.61 22.62 3.24
CA ALA A 714 -31.69 22.80 4.22
C ALA A 714 -32.94 21.90 3.98
N PRO A 715 -33.53 21.84 2.77
CA PRO A 715 -34.66 20.94 2.50
C PRO A 715 -34.29 19.45 2.62
N LEU A 716 -33.06 19.07 2.26
CA LEU A 716 -32.59 17.70 2.36
C LEU A 716 -32.39 17.29 3.82
N ILE A 717 -31.82 18.17 4.65
CA ILE A 717 -31.67 17.94 6.10
C ILE A 717 -33.03 17.82 6.79
N LYS A 718 -34.03 18.62 6.39
CA LYS A 718 -35.41 18.47 6.88
C LYS A 718 -36.00 17.11 6.52
N THR A 719 -35.79 16.67 5.28
CA THR A 719 -36.24 15.35 4.81
C THR A 719 -35.55 14.22 5.59
N LEU A 720 -34.24 14.32 5.78
CA LEU A 720 -33.46 13.39 6.59
C LEU A 720 -33.99 13.31 8.03
N LYS A 721 -34.28 14.43 8.68
CA LYS A 721 -34.88 14.45 10.03
C LYS A 721 -36.23 13.73 10.07
N VAL A 722 -37.09 13.95 9.06
CA VAL A 722 -38.38 13.25 8.97
C VAL A 722 -38.20 11.74 8.77
N CYS A 723 -37.27 11.33 7.89
CA CYS A 723 -36.94 9.92 7.69
C CYS A 723 -36.36 9.28 8.95
N ALA A 724 -35.45 9.97 9.65
CA ALA A 724 -34.87 9.53 10.92
C ALA A 724 -35.93 9.37 12.01
N GLN A 725 -36.87 10.31 12.13
CA GLN A 725 -38.02 10.19 13.06
C GLN A 725 -38.90 8.98 12.74
N ARG A 726 -39.20 8.74 11.46
CA ARG A 726 -39.99 7.56 11.04
C ARG A 726 -39.26 6.25 11.33
N MET A 727 -37.94 6.23 11.11
CA MET A 727 -37.10 5.09 11.44
C MET A 727 -37.06 4.86 12.96
N ALA A 728 -36.91 5.93 13.75
CA ALA A 728 -36.88 5.85 15.20
C ALA A 728 -38.21 5.38 15.81
N LEU A 729 -39.34 5.81 15.25
CA LEU A 729 -40.68 5.38 15.67
C LEU A 729 -41.01 3.95 15.23
N ALA A 730 -40.51 3.53 14.06
CA ALA A 730 -40.77 2.21 13.48
C ALA A 730 -39.54 1.72 12.68
N PRO A 731 -38.63 0.93 13.29
CA PRO A 731 -37.35 0.53 12.70
C PRO A 731 -37.50 -0.62 11.67
N THR A 732 -38.21 -0.36 10.58
CA THR A 732 -38.38 -1.30 9.46
C THR A 732 -37.24 -1.17 8.45
N PRO A 733 -36.90 -2.24 7.68
CA PRO A 733 -35.88 -2.16 6.64
C PRO A 733 -36.12 -1.05 5.61
N SER A 734 -37.37 -0.84 5.19
CA SER A 734 -37.73 0.23 4.23
C SER A 734 -37.54 1.64 4.81
N HIS A 735 -37.83 1.84 6.10
CA HIS A 735 -37.58 3.14 6.74
C HIS A 735 -36.08 3.42 6.92
N ARG A 736 -35.30 2.37 7.22
CA ARG A 736 -33.84 2.47 7.29
C ARG A 736 -33.24 2.85 5.94
N GLU A 737 -33.61 2.15 4.88
CA GLU A 737 -33.14 2.44 3.52
C GLU A 737 -33.41 3.90 3.11
N LYS A 738 -34.63 4.40 3.36
CA LYS A 738 -35.00 5.81 3.10
C LYS A 738 -34.20 6.80 3.94
N ALA A 739 -33.85 6.47 5.18
CA ALA A 739 -33.01 7.32 6.03
C ALA A 739 -31.56 7.35 5.55
N HIS A 740 -31.00 6.22 5.12
CA HIS A 740 -29.67 6.15 4.51
C HIS A 740 -29.59 6.89 3.19
N GLU A 741 -30.59 6.75 2.32
CA GLU A 741 -30.66 7.46 1.05
C GLU A 741 -30.72 8.97 1.28
N ALA A 742 -31.59 9.42 2.19
CA ALA A 742 -31.67 10.84 2.55
C ALA A 742 -30.34 11.38 3.13
N LEU A 743 -29.60 10.56 3.90
CA LEU A 743 -28.29 10.94 4.42
C LEU A 743 -27.25 11.06 3.30
N ALA A 744 -27.23 10.10 2.38
CA ALA A 744 -26.35 10.12 1.22
C ALA A 744 -26.62 11.35 0.34
N ASP A 745 -27.88 11.71 0.12
CA ASP A 745 -28.25 12.89 -0.66
C ASP A 745 -27.79 14.19 0.01
N VAL A 746 -27.90 14.30 1.34
CA VAL A 746 -27.34 15.44 2.10
C VAL A 746 -25.83 15.52 1.92
N PHE A 747 -25.11 14.40 2.06
CA PHE A 747 -23.66 14.37 1.91
C PHE A 747 -23.22 14.75 0.50
N LEU A 748 -23.85 14.19 -0.53
CA LEU A 748 -23.55 14.53 -1.93
C LEU A 748 -23.76 16.03 -2.19
N ALA A 749 -24.90 16.58 -1.77
CA ALA A 749 -25.21 18.00 -1.94
C ALA A 749 -24.21 18.91 -1.20
N TYR A 750 -23.78 18.54 0.01
CA TYR A 750 -22.77 19.29 0.75
C TYR A 750 -21.37 19.19 0.10
N ILE A 751 -20.98 18.00 -0.34
CA ILE A 751 -19.68 17.77 -0.99
C ILE A 751 -19.58 18.56 -2.31
N GLU A 752 -20.62 18.52 -3.13
CA GLU A 752 -20.72 19.27 -4.39
C GLU A 752 -20.89 20.78 -4.17
N GLY A 753 -21.57 21.18 -3.09
CA GLY A 753 -21.86 22.57 -2.74
C GLY A 753 -20.65 23.41 -2.31
N GLY A 754 -19.49 22.80 -2.09
CA GLY A 754 -18.24 23.54 -1.85
C GLY A 754 -17.19 22.82 -1.01
N TYR A 755 -17.57 21.77 -0.27
CA TYR A 755 -16.61 21.04 0.58
C TYR A 755 -15.51 20.36 -0.25
N LYS A 756 -15.83 19.75 -1.40
CA LYS A 756 -14.81 19.19 -2.32
C LYS A 756 -13.83 20.25 -2.81
N ALA A 757 -14.33 21.42 -3.18
CA ALA A 757 -13.49 22.52 -3.66
C ALA A 757 -12.53 23.03 -2.58
N LYS A 758 -13.02 23.14 -1.34
CA LYS A 758 -12.22 23.54 -0.16
C LYS A 758 -11.12 22.55 0.18
N VAL A 759 -11.41 21.25 0.13
CA VAL A 759 -10.36 20.24 0.31
C VAL A 759 -9.35 20.31 -0.84
N ASN A 760 -9.83 20.40 -2.08
CA ASN A 760 -8.97 20.44 -3.27
C ASN A 760 -8.05 21.67 -3.33
N SER A 761 -8.39 22.78 -2.67
CA SER A 761 -7.55 23.98 -2.61
C SER A 761 -6.34 23.83 -1.68
N GLU A 762 -6.38 22.94 -0.68
CA GLU A 762 -5.22 22.67 0.19
C GLU A 762 -4.12 21.86 -0.51
N TRP A 763 -4.50 21.20 -1.61
CA TRP A 763 -3.58 20.43 -2.44
C TRP A 763 -2.99 21.32 -3.53
N GLN A 764 -1.72 21.63 -3.39
CA GLN A 764 -1.01 22.52 -4.30
C GLN A 764 -0.07 21.72 -5.20
N HIS A 765 0.04 22.13 -6.46
CA HIS A 765 1.10 21.61 -7.32
C HIS A 765 2.44 22.30 -7.02
N ALA A 766 3.57 21.60 -7.18
CA ALA A 766 4.90 22.14 -6.91
C ALA A 766 5.22 23.46 -7.66
N SER A 767 4.65 23.66 -8.86
CA SER A 767 4.81 24.90 -9.62
C SER A 767 4.00 26.09 -9.07
N GLU A 768 2.91 25.85 -8.36
CA GLU A 768 2.06 26.88 -7.75
C GLU A 768 2.72 27.44 -6.49
N ARG A 769 3.33 26.57 -5.66
CA ARG A 769 4.11 26.99 -4.48
C ARG A 769 5.25 27.95 -4.79
N LYS A 770 5.88 27.82 -5.97
CA LYS A 770 6.95 28.73 -6.36
C LYS A 770 6.40 30.14 -6.64
N ARG A 771 5.21 30.25 -7.23
CA ARG A 771 4.56 31.53 -7.49
C ARG A 771 4.03 32.19 -6.22
N GLU A 772 3.40 31.43 -5.33
CA GLU A 772 2.97 31.97 -4.02
C GLU A 772 4.17 32.54 -3.24
N ARG A 773 5.32 31.87 -3.29
CA ARG A 773 6.55 32.38 -2.66
C ARG A 773 7.11 33.62 -3.36
N ASP A 774 7.08 33.66 -4.68
CA ASP A 774 7.54 34.81 -5.47
C ASP A 774 6.57 36.01 -5.36
N GLU A 775 5.28 35.77 -5.05
CA GLU A 775 4.25 36.79 -4.80
C GLU A 775 4.31 37.29 -3.34
N ASP A 776 4.52 36.43 -2.34
CA ASP A 776 4.72 36.82 -0.93
C ASP A 776 6.04 37.60 -0.70
N ASP A 777 7.11 37.28 -1.46
CA ASP A 777 8.37 38.04 -1.44
C ASP A 777 8.23 39.41 -2.15
N SER A 778 7.15 39.66 -2.89
CA SER A 778 6.90 40.95 -3.55
C SER A 778 6.21 41.98 -2.64
N ASP A 779 5.60 41.54 -1.53
CA ASP A 779 4.94 42.40 -0.53
C ASP A 779 5.71 42.53 0.80
N THR A 780 6.86 41.86 0.95
CA THR A 780 7.75 42.04 2.11
C THR A 780 9.07 42.70 1.73
N ALA A 781 9.02 44.01 1.53
CA ALA A 781 10.21 44.84 1.60
C ALA A 781 10.92 44.67 2.96
N ALA A 782 12.18 44.25 2.90
CA ALA A 782 13.20 44.29 3.96
C ALA A 782 13.06 43.32 5.15
N THR A 783 13.47 42.07 4.95
CA THR A 783 14.24 41.35 5.99
C THR A 783 15.53 40.77 5.39
N PRO A 784 16.70 40.94 6.03
CA PRO A 784 17.94 40.42 5.49
C PRO A 784 17.96 38.90 5.60
N VAL A 785 18.41 38.26 4.53
CA VAL A 785 18.69 36.82 4.44
C VAL A 785 19.48 36.36 5.68
N PRO A 786 19.05 35.34 6.42
CA PRO A 786 19.88 34.75 7.46
C PRO A 786 21.10 34.12 6.80
N GLN A 787 22.26 34.78 6.95
CA GLN A 787 23.54 34.22 6.57
C GLN A 787 23.75 32.93 7.36
N ARG A 788 23.75 31.80 6.65
CA ARG A 788 24.26 30.54 7.21
C ARG A 788 25.68 30.78 7.71
N PRO A 789 26.02 30.45 8.97
CA PRO A 789 27.42 30.51 9.40
C PRO A 789 28.21 29.52 8.53
N ARG A 790 29.10 30.05 7.69
CA ARG A 790 30.17 29.26 7.06
C ARG A 790 31.08 28.79 8.18
N LEU A 791 31.00 27.51 8.52
CA LEU A 791 32.05 26.83 9.25
C LEU A 791 33.26 26.75 8.32
N GLU A 792 34.15 27.73 8.40
CA GLU A 792 35.49 27.60 7.85
C GLU A 792 36.28 26.57 8.67
N PRO A 793 36.97 25.62 8.02
CA PRO A 793 37.79 24.65 8.73
C PRO A 793 39.04 25.34 9.28
N ARG A 794 39.07 25.60 10.59
CA ARG A 794 40.32 25.97 11.25
C ARG A 794 41.23 24.73 11.33
N PRO A 795 42.50 24.81 10.90
CA PRO A 795 43.45 23.73 11.09
C PRO A 795 43.81 23.64 12.58
N PHE A 796 43.74 22.43 13.15
CA PHE A 796 44.25 22.14 14.49
C PHE A 796 45.74 22.49 14.55
N SER A 797 46.09 23.48 15.39
CA SER A 797 47.47 23.75 15.76
C SER A 797 47.97 22.64 16.69
N ARG A 798 48.98 21.89 16.21
CA ARG A 798 49.87 21.04 17.02
C ARG A 798 50.61 21.91 18.03
N ARG A 799 50.00 22.23 19.17
CA ARG A 799 50.67 22.76 20.38
C ARG A 799 49.70 22.76 21.56
N GLN A 800 49.35 21.57 22.05
CA GLN A 800 48.84 21.35 23.41
C GLN A 800 48.87 19.85 23.73
N LEU A 801 50.04 19.25 23.49
CA LEU A 801 50.47 17.97 24.04
C LEU A 801 51.89 18.24 24.57
N ALA A 802 51.96 18.92 25.71
CA ALA A 802 53.07 18.98 26.68
C ALA A 802 52.88 20.20 27.59
N ALA A 803 51.97 20.10 28.55
CA ALA A 803 51.95 20.75 29.88
C ALA A 803 50.58 20.51 30.51
#